data_AF-A0A2V2AYC0-F1
#
_entry.id   AF-A0A2V2AYC0-F1
#
_cell.length_a   1.000
_cell.length_b   1.000
_cell.length_c   1.000
_cell.angle_alpha   90.00
_cell.angle_beta   90.00
_cell.angle_gamma   90.00
#
_symmetry.space_group_name_H-M   'P 1'
#
loop_
_entity.id
_entity.type
_entity.pdbx_description
1 polymer ?
#
loop_
_entity_poly.entity_id
_entity_poly.type
_entity_poly.pdbx_seq_one_letter_code
_entity_poly.pdbx_strand_id
1 'polypeptide(L)'
;MTPISRRGFVGIGAGLVAGATLPAVTPTTAAAAAATGTITDVKHVVILMQENRSFDHYFGRLKGVRGFGDRAAGNIPGGWGMFNQPNWVGRQYPWKLSATPPAGGVDSETLAQCTGDLPHSWTSQHAAWNKGRMDSWVTGVGNARTLGHLDRGDIPFHYALADTYTVCDAYFCSALSATGPNRTFLWSGKIDATSKDGGEESGLTWETYAEALQRAGVSWKVYQNAQDNYGDNGLAYFKRFTDAGPGDPLWDRGMGSVPKVTGSTPDDIAAAIRADVVAGTLPQVSWVVASEAFSEHPYAPPGDGAHFVDLVHRALAADPEVFDSTVLFLNYDENDGFFDHVPPPVAPPGTPGEYLDGLPIGLGFRVPMIVMSPWTRGGWVSSEVFDHTSVLRFMEKWTAALGTPATCPNISDWRRKVVGDLTGVFDFAHPVHGYPAGLPSTAKVIGQATCAPLPNPAPQDNALPAQEPGTRPARALPYQVNGNLDRFEFGPAGQITAWFSMTNQGAQAKRAAHFSIHPHQHRDTTPWQYTVDPGGTAGDYFHIGLGYGSGKYDISMHGPNRFLRRFIGDASKPGKDIEVAARFAVEPGTGKPAVYFKMKNSSGSPVTFTIRSNAYRTDGPWTYTVPANSAREDYFNAVAYSKGWYDFTILGDCDGTWSRRYTGHIETGAASISGS
;
A
#
# COMPACT_ATOMS: atom_id res chain seq x y z
N MET A 1 -58.78 -22.32 3.61
CA MET A 1 -59.26 -22.28 5.00
C MET A 1 -58.22 -22.95 5.89
N THR A 2 -57.53 -22.18 6.72
CA THR A 2 -56.88 -22.71 7.94
C THR A 2 -57.99 -23.19 8.89
N PRO A 3 -57.79 -24.22 9.75
CA PRO A 3 -56.76 -24.17 10.78
C PRO A 3 -56.06 -25.50 11.17
N ILE A 4 -55.00 -25.29 11.96
CA ILE A 4 -54.15 -26.24 12.68
C ILE A 4 -54.93 -26.95 13.80
N SER A 5 -54.58 -28.20 14.13
CA SER A 5 -54.70 -28.66 15.52
C SER A 5 -53.54 -29.57 15.94
N ARG A 6 -53.16 -29.44 17.22
CA ARG A 6 -52.09 -30.15 17.93
C ARG A 6 -52.70 -31.25 18.83
N ARG A 7 -51.89 -32.30 19.07
CA ARG A 7 -51.88 -33.30 20.18
C ARG A 7 -52.49 -34.70 19.90
N GLY A 8 -51.70 -35.70 20.30
CA GLY A 8 -52.07 -37.12 20.45
C GLY A 8 -50.82 -38.00 20.29
N PHE A 9 -49.92 -38.07 21.28
CA PHE A 9 -49.89 -39.03 22.40
C PHE A 9 -49.55 -40.49 21.98
N VAL A 10 -48.33 -40.89 22.35
CA VAL A 10 -47.77 -42.22 22.71
C VAL A 10 -48.44 -43.48 22.15
N GLY A 11 -47.66 -44.26 21.39
CA GLY A 11 -47.83 -45.70 21.22
C GLY A 11 -46.50 -46.42 21.49
N ILE A 12 -46.37 -47.05 22.65
CA ILE A 12 -45.28 -47.98 22.99
C ILE A 12 -45.57 -49.29 22.25
N GLY A 13 -44.71 -49.66 21.32
CA GLY A 13 -44.63 -50.99 20.73
C GLY A 13 -43.24 -51.55 20.95
N ALA A 14 -43.08 -52.40 21.97
CA ALA A 14 -41.85 -53.12 22.22
C ALA A 14 -41.66 -54.22 21.16
N GLY A 15 -40.62 -54.09 20.34
CA GLY A 15 -40.12 -55.13 19.45
C GLY A 15 -38.61 -55.23 19.60
N LEU A 16 -38.15 -56.19 20.41
CA LEU A 16 -36.75 -56.57 20.53
C LEU A 16 -36.31 -57.22 19.21
N VAL A 17 -35.48 -56.52 18.44
CA VAL A 17 -34.61 -57.14 17.42
C VAL A 17 -33.17 -56.81 17.82
N ALA A 18 -32.43 -57.86 18.19
CA ALA A 18 -31.00 -57.80 18.41
C ALA A 18 -30.30 -57.46 17.10
N GLY A 19 -29.80 -56.23 16.99
CA GLY A 19 -28.95 -55.76 15.90
C GLY A 19 -27.65 -55.24 16.50
N ALA A 20 -26.52 -55.71 15.98
CA ALA A 20 -25.18 -55.40 16.45
C ALA A 20 -24.96 -53.90 16.68
N THR A 21 -24.50 -53.54 17.89
CA THR A 21 -24.05 -52.18 18.20
C THR A 21 -22.73 -51.92 17.46
N LEU A 22 -22.81 -51.23 16.32
CA LEU A 22 -21.68 -50.44 15.84
C LEU A 22 -21.42 -49.36 16.91
N PRO A 23 -20.15 -49.09 17.29
CA PRO A 23 -19.88 -47.96 18.16
C PRO A 23 -20.35 -46.70 17.42
N ALA A 24 -21.36 -46.04 17.98
CA ALA A 24 -21.68 -44.69 17.58
C ALA A 24 -20.45 -43.84 17.91
N VAL A 25 -19.65 -43.53 16.88
CA VAL A 25 -18.71 -42.42 16.94
C VAL A 25 -19.58 -41.18 17.09
N THR A 26 -19.83 -40.78 18.33
CA THR A 26 -20.29 -39.43 18.60
C THR A 26 -19.21 -38.51 18.03
N PRO A 27 -19.52 -37.61 17.08
CA PRO A 27 -18.58 -36.57 16.75
C PRO A 27 -18.34 -35.84 18.07
N THR A 28 -17.10 -35.92 18.56
CA THR A 28 -16.63 -34.97 19.56
C THR A 28 -16.76 -33.62 18.89
N THR A 29 -17.86 -32.92 19.17
CA THR A 29 -17.92 -31.48 19.02
C THR A 29 -16.83 -30.97 19.93
N ALA A 30 -15.65 -30.74 19.36
CA ALA A 30 -14.68 -29.86 19.99
C ALA A 30 -15.47 -28.58 20.26
N ALA A 31 -15.72 -28.28 21.54
CA ALA A 31 -16.40 -27.06 21.92
C ALA A 31 -15.68 -25.94 21.18
N ALA A 32 -16.39 -25.23 20.28
CA ALA A 32 -15.83 -24.10 19.57
C ALA A 32 -15.22 -23.19 20.63
N ALA A 33 -13.89 -23.11 20.66
CA ALA A 33 -13.20 -22.25 21.61
C ALA A 33 -13.76 -20.84 21.38
N ALA A 34 -14.25 -20.20 22.44
CA ALA A 34 -14.79 -18.86 22.33
C ALA A 34 -13.74 -17.94 21.68
N ALA A 35 -14.16 -17.13 20.71
CA ALA A 35 -13.27 -16.19 20.04
C ALA A 35 -12.54 -15.31 21.08
N THR A 36 -11.23 -15.20 20.93
CA THR A 36 -10.35 -14.48 21.86
C THR A 36 -10.37 -12.97 21.64
N GLY A 37 -10.82 -12.52 20.47
CA GLY A 37 -10.72 -11.14 20.02
C GLY A 37 -9.30 -10.77 19.58
N THR A 38 -8.48 -11.76 19.20
CA THR A 38 -7.05 -11.59 18.89
C THR A 38 -6.65 -12.34 17.62
N ILE A 39 -5.39 -12.14 17.17
CA ILE A 39 -4.84 -12.79 15.98
C ILE A 39 -4.89 -14.34 16.03
N THR A 40 -5.01 -14.97 17.21
CA THR A 40 -5.13 -16.44 17.35
C THR A 40 -6.48 -16.99 16.89
N ASP A 41 -7.46 -16.11 16.64
CA ASP A 41 -8.75 -16.50 16.07
C ASP A 41 -8.64 -16.80 14.58
N VAL A 42 -7.59 -16.31 13.90
CA VAL A 42 -7.24 -16.71 12.53
C VAL A 42 -6.80 -18.17 12.51
N LYS A 43 -7.39 -18.96 11.60
CA LYS A 43 -7.03 -20.37 11.35
C LYS A 43 -6.36 -20.58 10.00
N HIS A 44 -6.69 -19.76 9.01
CA HIS A 44 -6.12 -19.86 7.66
C HIS A 44 -5.69 -18.50 7.14
N VAL A 45 -4.52 -18.46 6.50
CA VAL A 45 -4.01 -17.32 5.74
C VAL A 45 -3.88 -17.75 4.28
N VAL A 46 -4.63 -17.10 3.40
CA VAL A 46 -4.63 -17.33 1.96
C VAL A 46 -4.02 -16.12 1.27
N ILE A 47 -3.11 -16.36 0.33
CA ILE A 47 -2.36 -15.31 -0.37
C ILE A 47 -2.59 -15.48 -1.85
N LEU A 48 -3.22 -14.49 -2.47
CA LEU A 48 -3.43 -14.40 -3.91
C LEU A 48 -2.76 -13.13 -4.42
N MET A 49 -1.68 -13.30 -5.17
CA MET A 49 -0.93 -12.22 -5.80
C MET A 49 -1.21 -12.20 -7.29
N GLN A 50 -1.92 -11.17 -7.74
CA GLN A 50 -2.17 -10.86 -9.15
C GLN A 50 -1.03 -10.03 -9.75
N GLU A 51 -1.13 -9.79 -11.05
CA GLU A 51 -0.20 -9.07 -11.91
C GLU A 51 -0.87 -7.85 -12.58
N ASN A 52 -0.09 -7.08 -13.31
CA ASN A 52 0.63 -6.03 -12.61
C ASN A 52 -0.12 -4.70 -12.69
N ARG A 53 -0.33 -4.03 -11.55
CA ARG A 53 -1.19 -2.84 -11.46
C ARG A 53 -0.66 -1.87 -10.43
N SER A 54 -0.50 -0.60 -10.81
CA SER A 54 -0.24 0.46 -9.85
C SER A 54 -1.47 0.76 -9.01
N PHE A 55 -1.28 1.28 -7.80
CA PHE A 55 -2.38 1.69 -6.95
C PHE A 55 -3.21 2.81 -7.60
N ASP A 56 -2.58 3.85 -8.16
CA ASP A 56 -3.30 4.94 -8.81
C ASP A 56 -4.05 4.49 -10.08
N HIS A 57 -3.53 3.50 -10.81
CA HIS A 57 -4.18 2.95 -12.00
C HIS A 57 -5.53 2.30 -11.66
N TYR A 58 -5.64 1.57 -10.56
CA TYR A 58 -6.92 0.98 -10.12
C TYR A 58 -7.73 1.92 -9.22
N PHE A 59 -7.09 2.49 -8.21
CA PHE A 59 -7.76 3.13 -7.08
C PHE A 59 -7.42 4.62 -6.93
N GLY A 60 -6.74 5.25 -7.90
CA GLY A 60 -6.49 6.69 -7.88
C GLY A 60 -7.77 7.52 -7.81
N ARG A 61 -8.89 7.00 -8.36
CA ARG A 61 -10.21 7.63 -8.30
C ARG A 61 -11.02 7.26 -7.04
N LEU A 62 -10.69 6.18 -6.33
CA LEU A 62 -11.49 5.67 -5.21
C LEU A 62 -11.59 6.72 -4.08
N LYS A 63 -12.75 6.93 -3.47
CA LYS A 63 -12.88 7.91 -2.37
C LYS A 63 -12.06 7.50 -1.14
N GLY A 64 -11.54 8.49 -0.41
CA GLY A 64 -10.94 8.28 0.91
C GLY A 64 -9.65 7.45 0.91
N VAL A 65 -8.92 7.41 -0.21
CA VAL A 65 -7.54 6.88 -0.29
C VAL A 65 -6.58 7.96 -0.77
N ARG A 66 -5.28 7.74 -0.62
CA ARG A 66 -4.23 8.54 -1.28
C ARG A 66 -4.24 8.28 -2.79
N GLY A 67 -5.11 8.97 -3.51
CA GLY A 67 -5.25 8.92 -4.97
C GLY A 67 -5.11 10.29 -5.62
N PHE A 68 -5.85 10.56 -6.70
CA PHE A 68 -5.75 11.80 -7.49
C PHE A 68 -6.13 13.09 -6.72
N GLY A 69 -6.79 12.98 -5.57
CA GLY A 69 -7.06 14.08 -4.64
C GLY A 69 -6.05 14.20 -3.50
N ASP A 70 -4.92 13.48 -3.52
CA ASP A 70 -3.89 13.61 -2.47
C ASP A 70 -3.26 15.01 -2.48
N ARG A 71 -3.64 15.81 -1.48
CA ARG A 71 -3.11 17.18 -1.29
C ARG A 71 -1.64 17.20 -0.89
N ALA A 72 -1.07 16.07 -0.48
CA ALA A 72 0.33 15.90 -0.14
C ALA A 72 1.17 15.29 -1.28
N ALA A 73 0.60 15.09 -2.47
CA ALA A 73 1.34 14.61 -3.65
C ALA A 73 2.56 15.48 -3.99
N GLY A 74 2.49 16.78 -3.66
CA GLY A 74 3.61 17.70 -3.82
C GLY A 74 3.85 18.11 -5.27
N ASN A 75 5.09 18.47 -5.56
CA ASN A 75 5.52 19.00 -6.84
C ASN A 75 6.72 18.21 -7.34
N ILE A 76 6.89 18.24 -8.66
CA ILE A 76 8.08 17.77 -9.34
C ILE A 76 8.92 18.96 -9.83
N PRO A 77 10.18 18.74 -10.27
CA PRO A 77 11.03 19.81 -10.78
C PRO A 77 10.34 20.69 -11.83
N GLY A 78 10.66 21.99 -11.81
CA GLY A 78 9.97 23.02 -12.59
C GLY A 78 8.67 23.55 -11.97
N GLY A 79 8.28 23.07 -10.77
CA GLY A 79 7.14 23.60 -10.00
C GLY A 79 5.79 23.06 -10.42
N TRP A 80 5.77 22.05 -11.30
CA TRP A 80 4.55 21.37 -11.73
C TRP A 80 4.04 20.46 -10.62
N GLY A 81 2.71 20.27 -10.54
CA GLY A 81 2.14 19.29 -9.63
C GLY A 81 2.57 17.87 -10.02
N MET A 82 2.68 16.97 -9.04
CA MET A 82 3.14 15.58 -9.23
C MET A 82 2.42 14.84 -10.37
N PHE A 83 1.12 15.05 -10.53
CA PHE A 83 0.34 14.39 -11.58
C PHE A 83 0.58 14.95 -12.99
N ASN A 84 1.16 16.13 -13.14
CA ASN A 84 1.37 16.73 -14.46
C ASN A 84 2.73 16.28 -15.00
N GLN A 85 2.80 15.10 -15.61
CA GLN A 85 4.06 14.45 -15.97
C GLN A 85 4.64 14.96 -17.30
N PRO A 86 5.96 15.24 -17.38
CA PRO A 86 6.61 15.54 -18.65
C PRO A 86 6.44 14.40 -19.66
N ASN A 87 6.33 14.75 -20.93
CA ASN A 87 6.42 13.81 -22.05
C ASN A 87 7.28 14.43 -23.17
N TRP A 88 7.49 13.70 -24.27
CA TRP A 88 8.38 14.14 -25.36
C TRP A 88 8.00 15.50 -26.00
N VAL A 89 6.73 15.89 -25.98
CA VAL A 89 6.21 17.06 -26.70
C VAL A 89 5.59 18.13 -25.78
N GLY A 90 5.54 17.88 -24.47
CA GLY A 90 4.81 18.69 -23.51
C GLY A 90 4.63 17.97 -22.17
N ARG A 91 3.39 17.93 -21.67
CA ARG A 91 3.05 17.26 -20.41
C ARG A 91 1.66 16.63 -20.49
N GLN A 92 1.43 15.62 -19.67
CA GLN A 92 0.18 14.86 -19.64
C GLN A 92 -0.22 14.55 -18.19
N TYR A 93 -1.49 14.79 -17.86
CA TYR A 93 -2.12 14.28 -16.64
C TYR A 93 -2.55 12.82 -16.81
N PRO A 94 -2.72 12.06 -15.70
CA PRO A 94 -3.42 10.79 -15.76
C PRO A 94 -4.76 10.92 -16.46
N TRP A 95 -5.16 9.88 -17.18
CA TRP A 95 -6.34 9.92 -18.04
C TRP A 95 -7.06 8.57 -18.03
N LYS A 96 -8.37 8.59 -18.23
CA LYS A 96 -9.20 7.38 -18.14
C LYS A 96 -9.06 6.54 -19.40
N LEU A 97 -8.66 5.28 -19.28
CA LEU A 97 -8.44 4.39 -20.43
C LEU A 97 -9.71 4.19 -21.27
N SER A 98 -10.86 3.94 -20.63
CA SER A 98 -12.14 3.74 -21.31
C SER A 98 -12.81 5.03 -21.79
N ALA A 99 -12.16 6.19 -21.62
CA ALA A 99 -12.54 7.39 -22.38
C ALA A 99 -12.17 7.26 -23.87
N THR A 100 -11.24 6.36 -24.22
CA THR A 100 -10.89 6.08 -25.61
C THR A 100 -12.13 5.58 -26.37
N PRO A 101 -12.44 6.13 -27.57
CA PRO A 101 -13.55 5.65 -28.38
C PRO A 101 -13.42 4.16 -28.75
N PRO A 102 -14.55 3.46 -28.99
CA PRO A 102 -14.53 2.08 -29.49
C PRO A 102 -13.67 1.94 -30.75
N ALA A 103 -12.89 0.87 -30.81
CA ALA A 103 -11.93 0.56 -31.87
C ALA A 103 -11.64 -0.96 -31.88
N GLY A 104 -11.06 -1.46 -32.97
CA GLY A 104 -10.74 -2.90 -33.07
C GLY A 104 -11.96 -3.83 -33.03
N GLY A 105 -13.18 -3.31 -33.22
CA GLY A 105 -14.42 -4.09 -33.18
C GLY A 105 -14.99 -4.35 -31.79
N VAL A 106 -14.44 -3.73 -30.75
CA VAL A 106 -14.88 -3.87 -29.35
C VAL A 106 -15.23 -2.51 -28.75
N ASP A 107 -15.97 -2.54 -27.63
CA ASP A 107 -16.33 -1.33 -26.88
C ASP A 107 -15.14 -0.75 -26.10
N SER A 108 -15.31 0.49 -25.62
CA SER A 108 -14.28 1.24 -24.88
C SER A 108 -13.85 0.57 -23.57
N GLU A 109 -14.77 -0.14 -22.91
CA GLU A 109 -14.48 -0.86 -21.66
C GLU A 109 -13.56 -2.06 -21.94
N THR A 110 -13.87 -2.85 -22.96
CA THR A 110 -13.04 -3.97 -23.39
C THR A 110 -11.65 -3.49 -23.83
N LEU A 111 -11.55 -2.38 -24.57
CA LEU A 111 -10.24 -1.78 -24.92
C LEU A 111 -9.45 -1.34 -23.69
N ALA A 112 -10.12 -0.78 -22.69
CA ALA A 112 -9.48 -0.34 -21.44
C ALA A 112 -8.97 -1.50 -20.59
N GLN A 113 -9.55 -2.70 -20.77
CA GLN A 113 -9.11 -3.91 -20.10
C GLN A 113 -8.03 -4.67 -20.89
N CYS A 114 -8.03 -4.56 -22.22
CA CYS A 114 -7.05 -5.19 -23.12
C CYS A 114 -5.93 -4.22 -23.52
N THR A 115 -5.19 -3.71 -22.55
CA THR A 115 -4.23 -2.60 -22.78
C THR A 115 -2.85 -3.05 -23.21
N GLY A 116 -2.49 -4.31 -22.95
CA GLY A 116 -1.15 -4.84 -23.18
C GLY A 116 -0.09 -4.26 -22.23
N ASP A 117 1.07 -4.90 -22.25
CA ASP A 117 2.21 -4.72 -21.34
C ASP A 117 3.00 -3.42 -21.60
N LEU A 118 3.48 -2.81 -20.52
CA LEU A 118 4.30 -1.61 -20.47
C LEU A 118 5.67 -1.94 -19.88
N PRO A 119 6.77 -1.27 -20.27
CA PRO A 119 8.08 -1.58 -19.72
C PRO A 119 8.19 -1.41 -18.20
N HIS A 120 8.45 -2.50 -17.47
CA HIS A 120 8.53 -2.55 -16.01
C HIS A 120 9.77 -3.28 -15.43
N SER A 121 10.85 -3.35 -16.21
CA SER A 121 12.14 -3.91 -15.75
C SER A 121 12.82 -3.01 -14.71
N TRP A 122 13.85 -3.53 -14.03
CA TRP A 122 14.75 -2.74 -13.17
C TRP A 122 15.15 -1.42 -13.80
N THR A 123 15.52 -1.46 -15.08
CA THR A 123 15.97 -0.29 -15.84
C THR A 123 14.86 0.73 -16.06
N SER A 124 13.67 0.31 -16.54
CA SER A 124 12.57 1.25 -16.81
C SER A 124 11.96 1.81 -15.52
N GLN A 125 11.82 0.98 -14.48
CA GLN A 125 11.36 1.38 -13.14
C GLN A 125 12.27 2.47 -12.54
N HIS A 126 13.59 2.27 -12.56
CA HIS A 126 14.55 3.28 -12.10
C HIS A 126 14.58 4.54 -12.96
N ALA A 127 14.36 4.40 -14.28
CA ALA A 127 14.23 5.54 -15.19
C ALA A 127 12.96 6.36 -14.91
N ALA A 128 11.84 5.71 -14.59
CA ALA A 128 10.59 6.36 -14.20
C ALA A 128 10.70 7.05 -12.83
N TRP A 129 11.29 6.36 -11.84
CA TRP A 129 11.59 6.89 -10.52
C TRP A 129 12.53 8.10 -10.59
N ASN A 130 13.47 8.07 -11.52
CA ASN A 130 14.42 9.13 -11.86
C ASN A 130 15.16 9.69 -10.64
N LYS A 131 15.78 8.81 -9.87
CA LYS A 131 16.48 9.17 -8.62
C LYS A 131 15.53 9.86 -7.63
N GLY A 132 14.26 9.50 -7.59
CA GLY A 132 13.25 10.06 -6.69
C GLY A 132 12.64 11.39 -7.12
N ARG A 133 13.01 11.93 -8.30
CA ARG A 133 12.42 13.18 -8.84
C ARG A 133 11.00 12.97 -9.37
N MET A 134 10.64 11.74 -9.73
CA MET A 134 9.30 11.36 -10.21
C MET A 134 8.82 12.19 -11.42
N ASP A 135 9.74 12.65 -12.28
CA ASP A 135 9.47 13.56 -13.39
C ASP A 135 9.90 13.01 -14.76
N SER A 136 10.23 11.71 -14.82
CA SER A 136 10.62 11.03 -16.07
C SER A 136 9.75 9.79 -16.30
N TRP A 137 8.51 9.79 -15.82
CA TRP A 137 7.69 8.59 -15.87
C TRP A 137 7.39 8.16 -17.32
N VAL A 138 6.84 9.06 -18.13
CA VAL A 138 6.48 8.78 -19.54
C VAL A 138 7.71 8.40 -20.35
N THR A 139 8.83 9.09 -20.16
CA THR A 139 10.08 8.84 -20.89
C THR A 139 10.83 7.62 -20.38
N GLY A 140 10.73 7.31 -19.09
CA GLY A 140 11.38 6.17 -18.44
C GLY A 140 10.69 4.84 -18.76
N VAL A 141 9.35 4.83 -18.75
CA VAL A 141 8.55 3.70 -19.23
C VAL A 141 8.54 3.65 -20.76
N GLY A 142 8.62 4.81 -21.42
CA GLY A 142 8.68 4.90 -22.89
C GLY A 142 7.31 4.89 -23.58
N ASN A 143 6.21 5.08 -22.85
CA ASN A 143 4.86 5.07 -23.41
C ASN A 143 3.89 5.93 -22.59
N ALA A 144 3.12 6.82 -23.24
CA ALA A 144 2.14 7.68 -22.56
C ALA A 144 0.93 6.93 -21.95
N ARG A 145 0.68 5.68 -22.39
CA ARG A 145 -0.33 4.78 -21.78
C ARG A 145 -0.06 4.50 -20.30
N THR A 146 1.17 4.65 -19.86
CA THR A 146 1.57 4.59 -18.46
C THR A 146 0.75 5.48 -17.52
N LEU A 147 0.23 6.62 -18.02
CA LEU A 147 -0.60 7.54 -17.25
C LEU A 147 -2.10 7.14 -17.26
N GLY A 148 -2.43 6.03 -17.90
CA GLY A 148 -3.78 5.51 -17.98
C GLY A 148 -4.27 4.97 -16.64
N HIS A 149 -5.53 5.23 -16.30
CA HIS A 149 -6.19 4.66 -15.14
C HIS A 149 -7.57 4.08 -15.49
N LEU A 150 -8.06 3.21 -14.63
CA LEU A 150 -9.43 2.68 -14.61
C LEU A 150 -10.24 3.39 -13.51
N ASP A 151 -11.56 3.30 -13.58
CA ASP A 151 -12.45 3.72 -12.50
C ASP A 151 -13.46 2.63 -12.11
N ARG A 152 -14.34 2.96 -11.16
CA ARG A 152 -15.40 2.08 -10.66
C ARG A 152 -16.28 1.48 -11.76
N GLY A 153 -16.49 2.22 -12.86
CA GLY A 153 -17.27 1.74 -13.99
C GLY A 153 -16.53 0.65 -14.78
N ASP A 154 -15.21 0.70 -14.82
CA ASP A 154 -14.38 -0.25 -15.58
C ASP A 154 -14.06 -1.52 -14.76
N ILE A 155 -13.85 -1.38 -13.45
CA ILE A 155 -13.49 -2.48 -12.52
C ILE A 155 -14.40 -2.48 -11.26
N PRO A 156 -15.71 -2.66 -11.43
CA PRO A 156 -16.68 -2.52 -10.33
C PRO A 156 -16.46 -3.52 -9.19
N PHE A 157 -15.97 -4.73 -9.50
CA PHE A 157 -15.72 -5.77 -8.50
C PHE A 157 -14.57 -5.38 -7.56
N HIS A 158 -13.42 -4.92 -8.08
CA HIS A 158 -12.29 -4.47 -7.27
C HIS A 158 -12.65 -3.28 -6.38
N TYR A 159 -13.44 -2.33 -6.89
CA TYR A 159 -13.97 -1.21 -6.10
C TYR A 159 -14.93 -1.68 -5.00
N ALA A 160 -15.79 -2.66 -5.28
CA ALA A 160 -16.68 -3.24 -4.29
C ALA A 160 -15.92 -4.00 -3.19
N LEU A 161 -14.84 -4.71 -3.54
CA LEU A 161 -13.94 -5.33 -2.56
C LEU A 161 -13.31 -4.26 -1.66
N ALA A 162 -12.78 -3.18 -2.24
CA ALA A 162 -12.20 -2.10 -1.48
C ALA A 162 -13.23 -1.39 -0.59
N ASP A 163 -14.49 -1.24 -1.02
CA ASP A 163 -15.58 -0.67 -0.21
C ASP A 163 -16.06 -1.61 0.89
N THR A 164 -15.83 -2.91 0.75
CA THR A 164 -16.25 -3.93 1.70
C THR A 164 -15.20 -4.16 2.79
N TYR A 165 -13.93 -4.21 2.40
CA TYR A 165 -12.80 -4.66 3.20
C TYR A 165 -11.80 -3.52 3.46
N THR A 166 -10.70 -3.82 4.16
CA THR A 166 -9.62 -2.86 4.37
C THR A 166 -8.72 -2.81 3.14
N VAL A 167 -8.57 -1.64 2.53
CA VAL A 167 -7.59 -1.37 1.45
C VAL A 167 -6.35 -0.69 2.02
N CYS A 168 -5.16 -1.07 1.56
CA CYS A 168 -3.90 -0.43 1.95
C CYS A 168 -3.45 0.55 0.87
N ASP A 169 -3.45 1.85 1.15
CA ASP A 169 -3.07 2.89 0.18
C ASP A 169 -1.61 3.35 0.30
N ALA A 170 -0.82 2.63 1.10
CA ALA A 170 0.63 2.76 1.23
C ALA A 170 1.30 1.36 1.22
N TYR A 171 0.76 0.43 0.42
CA TYR A 171 1.38 -0.85 0.10
C TYR A 171 2.19 -0.71 -1.19
N PHE A 172 3.49 -0.98 -1.09
CA PHE A 172 4.46 -0.84 -2.18
C PHE A 172 4.87 -2.22 -2.68
N CYS A 173 5.18 -2.35 -3.97
CA CYS A 173 5.98 -3.50 -4.39
C CYS A 173 7.35 -3.44 -3.70
N SER A 174 7.98 -4.58 -3.45
CA SER A 174 9.17 -4.64 -2.59
C SER A 174 10.42 -4.10 -3.27
N ALA A 175 10.45 -4.10 -4.62
CA ALA A 175 11.56 -3.63 -5.43
C ALA A 175 11.08 -2.81 -6.63
N LEU A 176 11.93 -1.86 -7.06
CA LEU A 176 11.85 -1.18 -8.36
C LEU A 176 12.34 -2.13 -9.47
N SER A 177 11.60 -3.22 -9.69
CA SER A 177 11.91 -4.25 -10.69
C SER A 177 10.64 -4.99 -11.15
N ALA A 178 10.81 -5.98 -12.01
CA ALA A 178 9.75 -6.80 -12.59
C ALA A 178 9.14 -7.80 -11.59
N THR A 179 8.25 -8.64 -12.10
CA THR A 179 7.50 -9.70 -11.41
C THR A 179 8.34 -10.59 -10.51
N GLY A 180 9.33 -11.30 -11.07
CA GLY A 180 10.04 -12.33 -10.33
C GLY A 180 10.80 -11.82 -9.11
N PRO A 181 11.55 -10.70 -9.16
CA PRO A 181 12.12 -10.07 -7.97
C PRO A 181 11.09 -9.74 -6.88
N ASN A 182 9.94 -9.17 -7.25
CA ASN A 182 8.89 -8.83 -6.30
C ASN A 182 8.22 -10.08 -5.70
N ARG A 183 7.96 -11.12 -6.51
CA ARG A 183 7.54 -12.43 -6.01
C ARG A 183 8.59 -13.03 -5.07
N THR A 184 9.88 -12.96 -5.39
CA THR A 184 10.95 -13.48 -4.54
C THR A 184 10.93 -12.84 -3.14
N PHE A 185 10.59 -11.55 -3.03
CA PHE A 185 10.32 -10.91 -1.74
C PHE A 185 9.10 -11.50 -1.01
N LEU A 186 7.98 -11.73 -1.69
CA LEU A 186 6.80 -12.37 -1.09
C LEU A 186 7.10 -13.79 -0.60
N TRP A 187 7.88 -14.55 -1.35
CA TRP A 187 8.14 -15.97 -1.06
C TRP A 187 9.31 -16.21 -0.11
N SER A 188 10.26 -15.27 -0.03
CA SER A 188 11.50 -15.49 0.72
C SER A 188 12.03 -14.28 1.48
N GLY A 189 11.53 -13.06 1.27
CA GLY A 189 11.89 -11.86 2.02
C GLY A 189 13.11 -11.08 1.51
N LYS A 190 13.77 -11.54 0.43
CA LYS A 190 14.85 -10.82 -0.27
C LYS A 190 14.93 -11.22 -1.73
N ILE A 191 15.82 -10.57 -2.48
CA ILE A 191 16.27 -10.96 -3.82
C ILE A 191 17.73 -11.40 -3.81
N ASP A 192 18.21 -11.98 -4.93
CA ASP A 192 19.64 -12.16 -5.17
C ASP A 192 20.27 -10.81 -5.52
N ALA A 193 21.06 -10.25 -4.59
CA ALA A 193 21.77 -9.00 -4.79
C ALA A 193 23.00 -9.12 -5.70
N THR A 194 23.26 -10.29 -6.32
CA THR A 194 24.30 -10.47 -7.33
C THR A 194 23.78 -10.30 -8.77
N SER A 195 22.46 -10.35 -8.97
CA SER A 195 21.84 -10.09 -10.27
C SER A 195 21.85 -8.60 -10.58
N LYS A 196 22.21 -8.22 -11.81
CA LYS A 196 22.23 -6.82 -12.23
C LYS A 196 20.89 -6.28 -12.72
N ASP A 197 19.89 -7.15 -12.87
CA ASP A 197 18.54 -6.78 -13.33
C ASP A 197 17.51 -6.77 -12.19
N GLY A 198 17.98 -6.52 -10.97
CA GLY A 198 17.10 -6.40 -9.80
C GLY A 198 16.67 -7.72 -9.17
N GLY A 199 17.20 -8.87 -9.61
CA GLY A 199 17.03 -10.17 -8.94
C GLY A 199 17.04 -11.34 -9.92
N GLU A 200 17.61 -12.48 -9.52
CA GLU A 200 17.51 -13.73 -10.29
C GLU A 200 16.19 -14.46 -10.00
N GLU A 201 15.64 -15.11 -11.02
CA GLU A 201 14.41 -15.92 -10.95
C GLU A 201 14.68 -17.43 -11.06
N SER A 202 15.94 -17.84 -10.90
CA SER A 202 16.31 -19.25 -11.01
C SER A 202 17.56 -19.59 -10.20
N GLY A 203 17.67 -20.85 -9.78
CA GLY A 203 18.85 -21.36 -9.08
C GLY A 203 19.07 -20.78 -7.69
N LEU A 204 18.06 -20.16 -7.08
CA LEU A 204 18.15 -19.56 -5.75
C LEU A 204 18.34 -20.65 -4.68
N THR A 205 19.13 -20.37 -3.64
CA THR A 205 19.58 -21.41 -2.69
C THR A 205 19.31 -21.12 -1.21
N TRP A 206 18.82 -19.94 -0.85
CA TRP A 206 18.48 -19.62 0.54
C TRP A 206 17.10 -20.16 0.95
N GLU A 207 16.85 -20.24 2.26
CA GLU A 207 15.58 -20.72 2.83
C GLU A 207 14.42 -19.80 2.43
N THR A 208 13.37 -20.39 1.84
CA THR A 208 12.09 -19.75 1.55
C THR A 208 11.20 -19.66 2.81
N TYR A 209 10.12 -18.88 2.75
CA TYR A 209 9.16 -18.87 3.86
C TYR A 209 8.34 -20.16 3.97
N ALA A 210 8.09 -20.85 2.85
CA ALA A 210 7.46 -22.18 2.87
C ALA A 210 8.29 -23.20 3.66
N GLU A 211 9.62 -23.17 3.53
CA GLU A 211 10.52 -24.00 4.35
C GLU A 211 10.51 -23.58 5.83
N ALA A 212 10.45 -22.29 6.12
CA ALA A 212 10.34 -21.79 7.49
C ALA A 212 9.04 -22.28 8.17
N LEU A 213 7.91 -22.26 7.44
CA LEU A 213 6.63 -22.82 7.90
C LEU A 213 6.71 -24.35 8.09
N GLN A 214 7.29 -25.06 7.11
CA GLN A 214 7.51 -26.50 7.18
C GLN A 214 8.30 -26.89 8.44
N ARG A 215 9.37 -26.15 8.74
CA ARG A 215 10.22 -26.36 9.92
C ARG A 215 9.48 -26.08 11.23
N ALA A 216 8.59 -25.10 11.24
CA ALA A 216 7.76 -24.77 12.40
C ALA A 216 6.56 -25.72 12.60
N GLY A 217 6.34 -26.67 11.68
CA GLY A 217 5.20 -27.59 11.73
C GLY A 217 3.87 -26.94 11.31
N VAL A 218 3.91 -25.78 10.67
CA VAL A 218 2.71 -25.10 10.15
C VAL A 218 2.36 -25.69 8.78
N SER A 219 1.11 -26.10 8.59
CA SER A 219 0.70 -26.71 7.31
C SER A 219 0.61 -25.66 6.21
N TRP A 220 1.12 -25.98 5.02
CA TRP A 220 1.09 -25.08 3.88
C TRP A 220 0.92 -25.81 2.55
N LYS A 221 0.43 -25.09 1.53
CA LYS A 221 0.25 -25.59 0.15
C LYS A 221 0.20 -24.45 -0.86
N VAL A 222 0.60 -24.75 -2.08
CA VAL A 222 0.38 -23.92 -3.27
C VAL A 222 -0.74 -24.54 -4.10
N TYR A 223 -1.77 -23.75 -4.39
CA TYR A 223 -2.83 -24.10 -5.33
C TYR A 223 -2.51 -23.46 -6.68
N GLN A 224 -2.19 -24.29 -7.66
CA GLN A 224 -1.80 -23.87 -9.00
C GLN A 224 -2.12 -24.95 -10.03
N ASN A 225 -2.02 -24.60 -11.30
CA ASN A 225 -1.76 -25.54 -12.39
C ASN A 225 -0.28 -25.41 -12.80
N ALA A 226 0.56 -26.40 -12.51
CA ALA A 226 1.99 -26.32 -12.78
C ALA A 226 2.35 -26.27 -14.28
N GLN A 227 1.39 -26.54 -15.17
CA GLN A 227 1.55 -26.39 -16.61
C GLN A 227 1.19 -24.98 -17.12
N ASP A 228 0.49 -24.20 -16.30
CA ASP A 228 -0.03 -22.86 -16.63
C ASP A 228 -0.20 -22.07 -15.32
N ASN A 229 0.95 -21.62 -14.80
CA ASN A 229 1.05 -20.75 -13.64
C ASN A 229 1.82 -19.46 -13.98
N TYR A 230 2.03 -19.18 -15.27
CA TYR A 230 2.74 -18.01 -15.81
C TYR A 230 4.13 -17.72 -15.21
N GLY A 231 4.77 -18.68 -14.55
CA GLY A 231 6.02 -18.45 -13.80
C GLY A 231 5.82 -17.75 -12.45
N ASP A 232 4.57 -17.56 -12.02
CA ASP A 232 4.18 -16.79 -10.82
C ASP A 232 4.37 -17.56 -9.49
N ASN A 233 4.65 -18.86 -9.57
CA ASN A 233 5.05 -19.64 -8.41
C ASN A 233 6.53 -19.43 -8.10
N GLY A 234 6.81 -18.47 -7.21
CA GLY A 234 8.18 -18.12 -6.84
C GLY A 234 8.97 -19.24 -6.14
N LEU A 235 8.33 -20.32 -5.67
CA LEU A 235 9.07 -21.49 -5.19
C LEU A 235 9.84 -22.18 -6.32
N ALA A 236 9.37 -22.08 -7.57
CA ALA A 236 10.03 -22.65 -8.74
C ALA A 236 11.40 -21.99 -9.03
N TYR A 237 11.70 -20.85 -8.43
CA TYR A 237 12.99 -20.17 -8.58
C TYR A 237 14.09 -20.82 -7.72
N PHE A 238 13.70 -21.63 -6.73
CA PHE A 238 14.59 -22.16 -5.71
C PHE A 238 15.01 -23.60 -6.00
N LYS A 239 16.32 -23.85 -5.95
CA LYS A 239 16.92 -25.14 -6.28
C LYS A 239 16.35 -26.29 -5.45
N ARG A 240 16.02 -26.06 -4.17
CA ARG A 240 15.44 -27.08 -3.30
C ARG A 240 14.07 -27.57 -3.77
N PHE A 241 13.29 -26.72 -4.43
CA PHE A 241 11.98 -27.09 -4.98
C PHE A 241 12.12 -27.69 -6.37
N THR A 242 13.01 -27.17 -7.22
CA THR A 242 13.24 -27.72 -8.56
C THR A 242 13.93 -29.08 -8.53
N ASP A 243 14.75 -29.36 -7.50
CA ASP A 243 15.42 -30.65 -7.31
C ASP A 243 14.51 -31.69 -6.60
N ALA A 244 13.39 -31.26 -6.01
CA ALA A 244 12.44 -32.14 -5.34
C ALA A 244 11.56 -32.90 -6.35
N GLY A 245 11.10 -34.09 -5.97
CA GLY A 245 10.23 -34.94 -6.79
C GLY A 245 9.03 -35.48 -6.02
N PRO A 246 8.09 -36.18 -6.70
CA PRO A 246 6.89 -36.73 -6.07
C PRO A 246 7.19 -37.56 -4.82
N GLY A 247 6.46 -37.29 -3.73
CA GLY A 247 6.67 -37.88 -2.40
C GLY A 247 7.58 -37.07 -1.48
N ASP A 248 8.27 -36.04 -2.00
CA ASP A 248 8.89 -35.00 -1.17
C ASP A 248 7.83 -33.94 -0.82
N PRO A 249 7.62 -33.58 0.46
CA PRO A 249 6.68 -32.53 0.85
C PRO A 249 6.88 -31.19 0.14
N LEU A 250 8.11 -30.82 -0.23
CA LEU A 250 8.38 -29.60 -0.98
C LEU A 250 7.79 -29.64 -2.38
N TRP A 251 7.87 -30.80 -3.05
CA TRP A 251 7.24 -31.01 -4.35
C TRP A 251 5.73 -31.16 -4.22
N ASP A 252 5.27 -32.04 -3.33
CA ASP A 252 3.85 -32.40 -3.17
C ASP A 252 2.99 -31.18 -2.81
N ARG A 253 3.54 -30.25 -2.02
CA ARG A 253 2.83 -29.04 -1.56
C ARG A 253 3.17 -27.79 -2.36
N GLY A 254 4.36 -27.71 -2.95
CA GLY A 254 4.87 -26.48 -3.59
C GLY A 254 4.87 -26.49 -5.12
N MET A 255 5.00 -27.66 -5.75
CA MET A 255 5.26 -27.77 -7.20
C MET A 255 4.19 -28.54 -7.97
N GLY A 256 3.37 -29.35 -7.29
CA GLY A 256 2.29 -30.12 -7.92
C GLY A 256 1.13 -29.26 -8.44
N SER A 257 0.41 -29.77 -9.44
CA SER A 257 -0.87 -29.21 -9.91
C SER A 257 -2.03 -29.67 -9.01
N VAL A 258 -3.05 -28.81 -8.89
CA VAL A 258 -4.36 -29.24 -8.39
C VAL A 258 -5.00 -30.27 -9.33
N PRO A 259 -5.94 -31.12 -8.85
CA PRO A 259 -6.66 -32.05 -9.71
C PRO A 259 -7.43 -31.33 -10.82
N LYS A 260 -7.29 -31.82 -12.06
CA LYS A 260 -8.08 -31.36 -13.21
C LYS A 260 -9.49 -31.96 -13.16
N VAL A 261 -10.50 -31.15 -12.81
CA VAL A 261 -11.88 -31.63 -12.59
C VAL A 261 -12.90 -31.08 -13.58
N THR A 262 -12.73 -29.84 -14.00
CA THR A 262 -13.54 -29.11 -14.99
C THR A 262 -12.79 -28.93 -16.31
N GLY A 263 -11.46 -28.89 -16.27
CA GLY A 263 -10.61 -28.60 -17.41
C GLY A 263 -10.33 -27.10 -17.62
N SER A 264 -10.89 -26.24 -16.79
CA SER A 264 -10.58 -24.81 -16.69
C SER A 264 -9.65 -24.59 -15.50
N THR A 265 -8.46 -24.04 -15.72
CA THR A 265 -7.46 -23.80 -14.65
C THR A 265 -8.03 -23.04 -13.44
N PRO A 266 -8.68 -21.86 -13.58
CA PRO A 266 -9.21 -21.13 -12.43
C PRO A 266 -10.31 -21.90 -11.67
N ASP A 267 -11.18 -22.62 -12.39
CA ASP A 267 -12.24 -23.43 -11.77
C ASP A 267 -11.66 -24.65 -11.05
N ASP A 268 -10.63 -25.29 -11.60
CA ASP A 268 -9.94 -26.44 -10.98
C ASP A 268 -9.22 -26.03 -9.70
N ILE A 269 -8.57 -24.87 -9.69
CA ILE A 269 -7.96 -24.29 -8.49
C ILE A 269 -9.04 -24.01 -7.44
N ALA A 270 -10.13 -23.33 -7.80
CA ALA A 270 -11.21 -23.02 -6.88
C ALA A 270 -11.91 -24.28 -6.36
N ALA A 271 -12.08 -25.31 -7.20
CA ALA A 271 -12.64 -26.60 -6.81
C ALA A 271 -11.73 -27.34 -5.81
N ALA A 272 -10.40 -27.28 -5.99
CA ALA A 272 -9.46 -27.86 -5.05
C ALA A 272 -9.45 -27.14 -3.69
N ILE A 273 -9.50 -25.81 -3.69
CA ILE A 273 -9.64 -25.02 -2.45
C ILE A 273 -10.95 -25.40 -1.76
N ARG A 274 -12.06 -25.41 -2.51
CA ARG A 274 -13.39 -25.78 -1.98
C ARG A 274 -13.40 -27.19 -1.38
N ALA A 275 -12.72 -28.15 -2.03
CA ALA A 275 -12.62 -29.51 -1.53
C ALA A 275 -11.91 -29.57 -0.17
N ASP A 276 -10.79 -28.86 -0.04
CA ASP A 276 -10.04 -28.79 1.22
C ASP A 276 -10.83 -28.03 2.31
N VAL A 277 -11.58 -26.98 1.95
CA VAL A 277 -12.48 -26.25 2.87
C VAL A 277 -13.57 -27.18 3.43
N VAL A 278 -14.33 -27.86 2.55
CA VAL A 278 -15.45 -28.72 2.95
C VAL A 278 -14.97 -29.98 3.70
N ALA A 279 -13.75 -30.45 3.42
CA ALA A 279 -13.16 -31.58 4.13
C ALA A 279 -12.55 -31.20 5.49
N GLY A 280 -12.46 -29.91 5.84
CA GLY A 280 -11.78 -29.44 7.04
C GLY A 280 -10.26 -29.63 6.98
N THR A 281 -9.69 -29.65 5.78
CA THR A 281 -8.26 -29.90 5.50
C THR A 281 -7.56 -28.73 4.82
N LEU A 282 -8.20 -27.55 4.73
CA LEU A 282 -7.55 -26.33 4.25
C LEU A 282 -6.25 -26.08 5.06
N PRO A 283 -5.09 -25.89 4.42
CA PRO A 283 -3.84 -25.62 5.13
C PRO A 283 -3.90 -24.33 5.93
N GLN A 284 -3.05 -24.21 6.95
CA GLN A 284 -2.89 -22.97 7.70
C GLN A 284 -2.41 -21.83 6.79
N VAL A 285 -1.50 -22.11 5.86
CA VAL A 285 -1.03 -21.14 4.86
C VAL A 285 -1.27 -21.67 3.45
N SER A 286 -1.99 -20.92 2.63
CA SER A 286 -2.27 -21.27 1.24
C SER A 286 -1.81 -20.17 0.30
N TRP A 287 -0.94 -20.49 -0.65
CA TRP A 287 -0.68 -19.61 -1.79
C TRP A 287 -1.53 -20.04 -2.96
N VAL A 288 -2.10 -19.08 -3.68
CA VAL A 288 -2.92 -19.31 -4.87
C VAL A 288 -2.25 -18.62 -6.05
N VAL A 289 -1.94 -19.39 -7.09
CA VAL A 289 -1.24 -18.91 -8.28
C VAL A 289 -2.17 -19.04 -9.49
N ALA A 290 -2.44 -17.91 -10.14
CA ALA A 290 -3.30 -17.86 -11.31
C ALA A 290 -2.62 -18.48 -12.55
N SER A 291 -3.44 -18.90 -13.52
CA SER A 291 -2.99 -19.05 -14.91
C SER A 291 -2.78 -17.69 -15.57
N GLU A 292 -2.00 -17.65 -16.66
CA GLU A 292 -1.73 -16.42 -17.41
C GLU A 292 -3.01 -15.61 -17.72
N ALA A 293 -4.04 -16.27 -18.27
CA ALA A 293 -5.28 -15.60 -18.67
C ALA A 293 -6.08 -14.98 -17.50
N PHE A 294 -5.76 -15.32 -16.26
CA PHE A 294 -6.47 -14.89 -15.05
C PHE A 294 -5.56 -14.19 -14.03
N SER A 295 -4.28 -13.95 -14.39
CA SER A 295 -3.30 -13.28 -13.52
C SER A 295 -3.50 -11.78 -13.42
N GLU A 296 -4.31 -11.19 -14.32
CA GLU A 296 -4.35 -9.73 -14.55
C GLU A 296 -3.04 -9.15 -15.08
N HIS A 297 -2.06 -9.95 -15.52
CA HIS A 297 -0.97 -9.39 -16.34
C HIS A 297 -1.58 -8.53 -17.45
N PRO A 298 -1.05 -7.36 -17.85
CA PRO A 298 -1.76 -6.41 -18.74
C PRO A 298 -2.27 -6.92 -20.10
N TYR A 299 -1.86 -8.11 -20.55
CA TYR A 299 -2.47 -8.82 -21.68
C TYR A 299 -3.73 -9.65 -21.29
N ALA A 300 -3.83 -10.02 -20.02
CA ALA A 300 -4.97 -10.63 -19.33
C ALA A 300 -5.88 -9.54 -18.70
N PRO A 301 -7.15 -9.49 -19.09
CA PRO A 301 -8.11 -8.49 -18.61
C PRO A 301 -8.31 -8.47 -17.10
N PRO A 302 -8.43 -7.27 -16.48
CA PRO A 302 -8.91 -7.12 -15.10
C PRO A 302 -10.21 -7.88 -14.81
N GLY A 303 -11.14 -7.94 -15.77
CA GLY A 303 -12.40 -8.69 -15.62
C GLY A 303 -12.22 -10.19 -15.40
N ASP A 304 -11.20 -10.79 -16.03
CA ASP A 304 -10.90 -12.21 -15.89
C ASP A 304 -10.26 -12.47 -14.53
N GLY A 305 -9.33 -11.62 -14.09
CA GLY A 305 -8.80 -11.70 -12.74
C GLY A 305 -9.84 -11.49 -11.65
N ALA A 306 -10.78 -10.56 -11.85
CA ALA A 306 -11.95 -10.41 -10.97
C ALA A 306 -12.75 -11.71 -10.84
N HIS A 307 -12.94 -12.42 -11.96
CA HIS A 307 -13.59 -13.73 -11.96
C HIS A 307 -12.83 -14.75 -11.10
N PHE A 308 -11.51 -14.82 -11.25
CA PHE A 308 -10.68 -15.74 -10.47
C PHE A 308 -10.67 -15.41 -8.98
N VAL A 309 -10.53 -14.13 -8.62
CA VAL A 309 -10.61 -13.66 -7.22
C VAL A 309 -11.96 -14.04 -6.61
N ASP A 310 -13.07 -13.84 -7.33
CA ASP A 310 -14.41 -14.22 -6.87
C ASP A 310 -14.57 -15.75 -6.71
N LEU A 311 -14.00 -16.56 -7.62
CA LEU A 311 -13.98 -18.01 -7.49
C LEU A 311 -13.26 -18.47 -6.21
N VAL A 312 -12.08 -17.92 -5.94
CA VAL A 312 -11.30 -18.22 -4.71
C VAL A 312 -12.08 -17.80 -3.47
N HIS A 313 -12.63 -16.58 -3.46
CA HIS A 313 -13.41 -16.06 -2.35
C HIS A 313 -14.66 -16.90 -2.07
N ARG A 314 -15.39 -17.34 -3.10
CA ARG A 314 -16.53 -18.27 -2.99
C ARG A 314 -16.12 -19.67 -2.55
N ALA A 315 -14.95 -20.16 -2.97
CA ALA A 315 -14.44 -21.46 -2.54
C ALA A 315 -14.17 -21.49 -1.04
N LEU A 316 -13.58 -20.42 -0.49
CA LEU A 316 -13.39 -20.25 0.96
C LEU A 316 -14.72 -20.13 1.70
N ALA A 317 -15.73 -19.53 1.08
CA ALA A 317 -17.09 -19.37 1.63
C ALA A 317 -17.95 -20.65 1.56
N ALA A 318 -17.41 -21.77 1.05
CA ALA A 318 -18.15 -23.02 0.97
C ALA A 318 -18.46 -23.62 2.34
N ASP A 319 -17.69 -23.24 3.37
CA ASP A 319 -17.97 -23.49 4.77
C ASP A 319 -17.92 -22.15 5.55
N PRO A 320 -19.00 -21.77 6.27
CA PRO A 320 -19.03 -20.51 7.01
C PRO A 320 -17.97 -20.40 8.12
N GLU A 321 -17.64 -21.49 8.83
CA GLU A 321 -16.66 -21.45 9.93
C GLU A 321 -15.24 -21.24 9.39
N VAL A 322 -14.91 -21.87 8.25
CA VAL A 322 -13.64 -21.63 7.56
C VAL A 322 -13.57 -20.19 7.07
N PHE A 323 -14.62 -19.70 6.40
CA PHE A 323 -14.66 -18.31 5.93
C PHE A 323 -14.46 -17.31 7.06
N ASP A 324 -15.17 -17.52 8.17
CA ASP A 324 -15.17 -16.64 9.34
C ASP A 324 -13.89 -16.69 10.17
N SER A 325 -12.96 -17.59 9.83
CA SER A 325 -11.64 -17.72 10.47
C SER A 325 -10.48 -17.53 9.49
N THR A 326 -10.75 -17.07 8.26
CA THR A 326 -9.75 -16.90 7.20
C THR A 326 -9.36 -15.44 6.99
N VAL A 327 -8.08 -15.23 6.67
CA VAL A 327 -7.56 -14.00 6.09
C VAL A 327 -7.16 -14.29 4.65
N LEU A 328 -7.77 -13.60 3.67
CA LEU A 328 -7.33 -13.60 2.28
C LEU A 328 -6.62 -12.27 1.97
N PHE A 329 -5.33 -12.34 1.66
CA PHE A 329 -4.57 -11.22 1.14
C PHE A 329 -4.65 -11.23 -0.40
N LEU A 330 -5.32 -10.22 -0.97
CA LEU A 330 -5.27 -9.93 -2.40
C LEU A 330 -4.28 -8.78 -2.61
N ASN A 331 -3.12 -9.08 -3.18
CA ASN A 331 -2.11 -8.09 -3.54
C ASN A 331 -1.68 -8.24 -4.99
N TYR A 332 -0.85 -7.29 -5.44
CA TYR A 332 -0.24 -7.29 -6.76
C TYR A 332 1.27 -7.28 -6.58
N ASP A 333 2.00 -7.84 -7.54
CA ASP A 333 3.44 -8.02 -7.50
C ASP A 333 4.20 -6.72 -7.84
N GLU A 334 3.87 -6.04 -8.93
CA GLU A 334 4.43 -4.76 -9.36
C GLU A 334 3.40 -3.97 -10.18
N ASN A 335 3.81 -2.85 -10.79
CA ASN A 335 2.92 -1.84 -11.32
C ASN A 335 2.76 -1.84 -12.85
N ASP A 336 3.36 -2.77 -13.61
CA ASP A 336 3.50 -2.75 -15.07
C ASP A 336 4.21 -1.49 -15.59
N GLY A 337 4.79 -0.67 -14.71
CA GLY A 337 5.16 0.68 -15.09
C GLY A 337 3.96 1.63 -15.25
N PHE A 338 2.72 1.28 -14.90
CA PHE A 338 1.64 2.25 -14.72
C PHE A 338 1.98 3.25 -13.61
N PHE A 339 1.62 4.51 -13.84
CA PHE A 339 1.93 5.64 -12.97
C PHE A 339 1.41 5.47 -11.54
N ASP A 340 2.24 5.84 -10.57
CA ASP A 340 1.81 6.11 -9.20
C ASP A 340 2.48 7.39 -8.70
N HIS A 341 1.69 8.26 -8.07
CA HIS A 341 2.16 9.60 -7.67
C HIS A 341 2.96 9.62 -6.37
N VAL A 342 2.94 8.55 -5.56
CA VAL A 342 3.60 8.55 -4.26
C VAL A 342 5.05 8.12 -4.43
N PRO A 343 6.04 8.99 -4.14
CA PRO A 343 7.43 8.58 -4.17
C PRO A 343 7.66 7.42 -3.18
N PRO A 344 8.26 6.31 -3.61
CA PRO A 344 8.41 5.16 -2.74
C PRO A 344 9.45 5.41 -1.63
N PRO A 345 9.23 4.89 -0.41
CA PRO A 345 10.25 4.89 0.63
C PRO A 345 11.46 4.07 0.19
N VAL A 346 12.66 4.63 0.22
CA VAL A 346 13.89 3.87 -0.06
C VAL A 346 14.84 4.00 1.12
N ALA A 347 15.65 2.97 1.36
CA ALA A 347 16.60 3.02 2.46
C ALA A 347 17.63 4.16 2.28
N PRO A 348 18.24 4.69 3.35
CA PRO A 348 19.38 5.59 3.22
C PRO A 348 20.58 4.89 2.55
N PRO A 349 21.40 5.60 1.74
CA PRO A 349 22.59 5.04 1.12
C PRO A 349 23.51 4.31 2.09
N GLY A 350 23.99 3.13 1.70
CA GLY A 350 24.84 2.28 2.52
C GLY A 350 24.09 1.34 3.47
N THR A 351 22.75 1.31 3.42
CA THR A 351 21.95 0.35 4.20
C THR A 351 22.18 -1.09 3.69
N PRO A 352 22.65 -2.02 4.56
CA PRO A 352 22.91 -3.40 4.14
C PRO A 352 21.67 -4.11 3.60
N GLY A 353 21.80 -4.78 2.46
CA GLY A 353 20.73 -5.56 1.82
C GLY A 353 19.65 -4.72 1.12
N GLU A 354 19.82 -3.41 1.00
CA GLU A 354 18.85 -2.49 0.39
C GLU A 354 19.34 -1.83 -0.90
N TYR A 355 20.56 -2.18 -1.35
CA TYR A 355 21.20 -1.60 -2.51
C TYR A 355 21.79 -2.67 -3.42
N LEU A 356 21.70 -2.43 -4.72
CA LEU A 356 22.30 -3.20 -5.79
C LEU A 356 23.03 -2.23 -6.73
N ASP A 357 24.33 -2.43 -6.92
CA ASP A 357 25.19 -1.57 -7.79
C ASP A 357 25.02 -0.05 -7.53
N GLY A 358 24.83 0.33 -6.25
CA GLY A 358 24.68 1.73 -5.83
C GLY A 358 23.29 2.34 -6.04
N LEU A 359 22.34 1.57 -6.57
CA LEU A 359 20.93 1.93 -6.68
C LEU A 359 20.11 1.25 -5.57
N PRO A 360 19.07 1.91 -5.03
CA PRO A 360 18.20 1.29 -4.05
C PRO A 360 17.42 0.15 -4.68
N ILE A 361 17.30 -0.98 -4.00
CA ILE A 361 16.45 -2.09 -4.45
C ILE A 361 14.99 -1.66 -4.46
N GLY A 362 14.57 -0.95 -3.41
CA GLY A 362 13.21 -0.50 -3.23
C GLY A 362 13.05 0.33 -1.94
N LEU A 363 11.83 0.52 -1.47
CA LEU A 363 10.59 -0.06 -1.99
C LEU A 363 10.31 0.42 -3.43
N GLY A 364 9.55 -0.38 -4.18
CA GLY A 364 9.05 -0.01 -5.49
C GLY A 364 7.77 0.83 -5.40
N PHE A 365 7.08 1.05 -6.51
CA PHE A 365 5.86 1.87 -6.54
C PHE A 365 4.67 1.21 -5.83
N ARG A 366 3.64 1.99 -5.50
CA ARG A 366 2.46 1.43 -4.85
C ARG A 366 1.70 0.50 -5.78
N VAL A 367 1.24 -0.61 -5.21
CA VAL A 367 0.40 -1.61 -5.86
C VAL A 367 -0.80 -1.90 -4.97
N PRO A 368 -1.94 -2.34 -5.52
CA PRO A 368 -3.10 -2.63 -4.71
C PRO A 368 -2.87 -3.73 -3.67
N MET A 369 -3.49 -3.55 -2.50
CA MET A 369 -3.62 -4.57 -1.47
C MET A 369 -4.98 -4.42 -0.78
N ILE A 370 -5.79 -5.46 -0.83
CA ILE A 370 -7.07 -5.57 -0.12
C ILE A 370 -6.99 -6.79 0.79
N VAL A 371 -7.26 -6.58 2.08
CA VAL A 371 -7.25 -7.65 3.08
C VAL A 371 -8.69 -8.10 3.31
N MET A 372 -9.06 -9.26 2.78
CA MET A 372 -10.42 -9.81 2.81
C MET A 372 -10.58 -10.77 4.00
N SER A 373 -11.30 -10.33 5.03
CA SER A 373 -11.47 -11.08 6.27
C SER A 373 -12.61 -10.52 7.11
N PRO A 374 -13.24 -11.28 8.03
CA PRO A 374 -14.24 -10.74 8.95
C PRO A 374 -13.74 -9.54 9.76
N TRP A 375 -12.46 -9.55 10.14
CA TRP A 375 -11.82 -8.50 10.95
C TRP A 375 -11.44 -7.24 10.16
N THR A 376 -11.64 -7.22 8.85
CA THR A 376 -11.32 -6.08 7.98
C THR A 376 -12.53 -5.46 7.30
N ARG A 377 -13.74 -5.95 7.61
CA ARG A 377 -15.00 -5.43 7.09
C ARG A 377 -15.27 -3.99 7.54
N GLY A 378 -15.88 -3.22 6.64
CA GLY A 378 -16.31 -1.83 6.88
C GLY A 378 -15.72 -0.79 5.95
N GLY A 379 -15.01 -1.20 4.89
CA GLY A 379 -14.47 -0.28 3.87
C GLY A 379 -13.35 0.63 4.40
N TRP A 380 -12.52 0.08 5.29
CA TRP A 380 -11.44 0.82 5.94
C TRP A 380 -10.28 1.11 4.97
N VAL A 381 -9.47 2.11 5.30
CA VAL A 381 -8.16 2.34 4.68
C VAL A 381 -7.05 2.23 5.73
N SER A 382 -5.90 1.68 5.34
CA SER A 382 -4.65 1.78 6.09
C SER A 382 -3.59 2.50 5.27
N SER A 383 -2.98 3.53 5.87
CA SER A 383 -1.87 4.31 5.29
C SER A 383 -0.54 4.08 6.01
N GLU A 384 -0.43 2.95 6.72
CA GLU A 384 0.86 2.43 7.20
C GLU A 384 1.69 1.93 6.00
N VAL A 385 3.00 2.16 6.05
CA VAL A 385 3.90 1.74 4.96
C VAL A 385 4.06 0.23 4.99
N PHE A 386 3.73 -0.45 3.89
CA PHE A 386 3.86 -1.90 3.73
C PHE A 386 4.57 -2.25 2.43
N ASP A 387 5.11 -3.46 2.37
CA ASP A 387 5.58 -4.13 1.15
C ASP A 387 5.23 -5.63 1.19
N HIS A 388 5.70 -6.44 0.22
CA HIS A 388 5.41 -7.88 0.21
C HIS A 388 5.95 -8.63 1.43
N THR A 389 7.03 -8.14 2.03
CA THR A 389 7.55 -8.74 3.27
C THR A 389 6.60 -8.53 4.45
N SER A 390 5.67 -7.57 4.36
CA SER A 390 4.64 -7.35 5.37
C SER A 390 3.67 -8.53 5.48
N VAL A 391 3.42 -9.27 4.38
CA VAL A 391 2.63 -10.51 4.38
C VAL A 391 3.35 -11.61 5.18
N LEU A 392 4.65 -11.76 4.98
CA LEU A 392 5.48 -12.68 5.75
C LEU A 392 5.45 -12.32 7.22
N ARG A 393 5.64 -11.04 7.55
CA ARG A 393 5.65 -10.56 8.93
C ARG A 393 4.31 -10.73 9.65
N PHE A 394 3.18 -10.62 8.95
CA PHE A 394 1.89 -10.99 9.52
C PHE A 394 1.88 -12.46 9.96
N MET A 395 2.33 -13.36 9.07
CA MET A 395 2.42 -14.78 9.38
C MET A 395 3.44 -15.06 10.50
N GLU A 396 4.56 -14.33 10.60
CA GLU A 396 5.48 -14.43 11.74
C GLU A 396 4.77 -14.10 13.07
N LYS A 397 3.98 -13.01 13.09
CA LYS A 397 3.21 -12.60 14.29
C LYS A 397 2.14 -13.62 14.65
N TRP A 398 1.41 -14.08 13.65
CA TRP A 398 0.34 -15.06 13.82
C TRP A 398 0.88 -16.40 14.34
N THR A 399 1.88 -16.98 13.66
CA THR A 399 2.46 -18.27 14.04
C THR A 399 3.18 -18.22 15.40
N ALA A 400 3.81 -17.09 15.74
CA ALA A 400 4.33 -16.89 17.09
C ALA A 400 3.22 -16.86 18.15
N ALA A 401 2.09 -16.20 17.88
CA ALA A 401 0.94 -16.19 18.78
C ALA A 401 0.28 -17.57 18.94
N LEU A 402 0.38 -18.43 17.93
CA LEU A 402 -0.05 -19.84 17.99
C LEU A 402 0.93 -20.76 18.72
N GLY A 403 2.13 -20.29 19.07
CA GLY A 403 3.17 -21.09 19.73
C GLY A 403 4.05 -21.92 18.77
N THR A 404 3.95 -21.68 17.45
CA THR A 404 4.74 -22.34 16.41
C THR A 404 5.49 -21.31 15.56
N PRO A 405 6.37 -20.49 16.14
CA PRO A 405 6.95 -19.33 15.46
C PRO A 405 7.70 -19.71 14.17
N ALA A 406 7.21 -19.20 13.04
CA ALA A 406 7.84 -19.34 11.73
C ALA A 406 8.40 -17.98 11.29
N THR A 407 9.68 -17.73 11.56
CA THR A 407 10.38 -16.49 11.22
C THR A 407 11.06 -16.59 9.86
N CYS A 408 10.87 -15.59 8.99
CA CYS A 408 11.61 -15.44 7.74
C CYS A 408 13.05 -14.97 8.02
N PRO A 409 14.08 -15.71 7.60
CA PRO A 409 15.46 -15.38 7.93
C PRO A 409 16.05 -14.23 7.09
N ASN A 410 15.38 -13.83 6.01
CA ASN A 410 16.01 -13.00 4.97
C ASN A 410 15.58 -11.53 4.95
N ILE A 411 14.49 -11.17 5.66
CA ILE A 411 14.01 -9.78 5.69
C ILE A 411 15.07 -8.91 6.36
N SER A 412 15.53 -7.87 5.66
CA SER A 412 16.57 -6.96 6.15
C SER A 412 16.15 -6.24 7.45
N ASP A 413 17.15 -5.81 8.21
CA ASP A 413 16.92 -5.03 9.43
C ASP A 413 16.18 -3.72 9.15
N TRP A 414 16.45 -3.08 8.01
CA TRP A 414 15.80 -1.84 7.64
C TRP A 414 14.31 -2.05 7.34
N ARG A 415 13.96 -3.05 6.52
CA ARG A 415 12.56 -3.40 6.25
C ARG A 415 11.84 -3.76 7.56
N ARG A 416 12.46 -4.56 8.44
CA ARG A 416 11.86 -4.90 9.75
C ARG A 416 11.52 -3.68 10.61
N LYS A 417 12.26 -2.57 10.47
CA LYS A 417 12.00 -1.32 11.18
C LYS A 417 10.93 -0.44 10.51
N VAL A 418 10.96 -0.34 9.19
CA VAL A 418 10.20 0.67 8.42
C VAL A 418 8.85 0.15 7.93
N VAL A 419 8.82 -1.05 7.34
CA VAL A 419 7.55 -1.60 6.82
C VAL A 419 6.73 -2.17 7.97
N GLY A 420 5.41 -2.18 7.82
CA GLY A 420 4.50 -2.75 8.80
C GLY A 420 4.45 -4.27 8.78
N ASP A 421 3.73 -4.86 9.74
CA ASP A 421 3.49 -6.31 9.82
C ASP A 421 2.02 -6.69 9.53
N LEU A 422 1.28 -5.76 8.90
CA LEU A 422 -0.16 -5.82 8.60
C LEU A 422 -1.10 -6.01 9.80
N THR A 423 -0.62 -6.23 11.03
CA THR A 423 -1.52 -6.45 12.18
C THR A 423 -2.44 -5.26 12.45
N GLY A 424 -2.00 -4.04 12.13
CA GLY A 424 -2.78 -2.81 12.27
C GLY A 424 -3.96 -2.67 11.29
N VAL A 425 -4.09 -3.55 10.29
CA VAL A 425 -5.22 -3.49 9.33
C VAL A 425 -6.49 -4.18 9.86
N PHE A 426 -6.37 -4.95 10.94
CA PHE A 426 -7.44 -5.76 11.52
C PHE A 426 -8.08 -5.10 12.74
N ASP A 427 -9.37 -5.33 12.93
CA ASP A 427 -10.06 -5.20 14.22
C ASP A 427 -10.46 -6.60 14.70
N PHE A 428 -9.56 -7.25 15.42
CA PHE A 428 -9.81 -8.60 15.93
C PHE A 428 -10.93 -8.65 16.97
N ALA A 429 -11.22 -7.53 17.64
CA ALA A 429 -12.22 -7.46 18.70
C ALA A 429 -13.67 -7.36 18.16
N HIS A 430 -13.85 -6.87 16.92
CA HIS A 430 -15.17 -6.69 16.32
C HIS A 430 -15.27 -7.27 14.89
N PRO A 431 -15.18 -8.61 14.73
CA PRO A 431 -15.38 -9.23 13.43
C PRO A 431 -16.79 -9.01 12.89
N VAL A 432 -16.91 -8.87 11.57
CA VAL A 432 -18.18 -8.96 10.85
C VAL A 432 -18.19 -10.23 10.01
N HIS A 433 -18.92 -11.22 10.49
CA HIS A 433 -18.99 -12.55 9.92
C HIS A 433 -19.88 -12.64 8.68
N GLY A 434 -19.65 -13.70 7.90
CA GLY A 434 -20.42 -14.07 6.74
C GLY A 434 -19.95 -13.42 5.44
N TYR A 435 -20.25 -14.12 4.34
CA TYR A 435 -19.94 -13.66 2.99
C TYR A 435 -20.61 -12.30 2.69
N PRO A 436 -19.89 -11.32 2.11
CA PRO A 436 -20.48 -10.04 1.75
C PRO A 436 -21.61 -10.20 0.73
N ALA A 437 -22.79 -9.70 1.06
CA ALA A 437 -23.86 -9.53 0.08
C ALA A 437 -23.52 -8.39 -0.89
N GLY A 438 -23.96 -8.53 -2.15
CA GLY A 438 -23.96 -7.42 -3.11
C GLY A 438 -22.63 -7.13 -3.81
N LEU A 439 -21.67 -8.06 -3.80
CA LEU A 439 -20.54 -7.97 -4.72
C LEU A 439 -21.03 -8.05 -6.18
N PRO A 440 -20.51 -7.21 -7.10
CA PRO A 440 -20.86 -7.28 -8.52
C PRO A 440 -20.56 -8.65 -9.12
N SER A 441 -21.36 -9.04 -10.12
CA SER A 441 -21.10 -10.28 -10.86
C SER A 441 -19.78 -10.19 -11.63
N THR A 442 -19.00 -11.26 -11.57
CA THR A 442 -17.77 -11.46 -12.34
C THR A 442 -17.92 -12.57 -13.36
N ALA A 443 -19.15 -12.99 -13.69
CA ALA A 443 -19.40 -14.09 -14.60
C ALA A 443 -19.02 -13.80 -16.07
N LYS A 444 -18.84 -12.52 -16.43
CA LYS A 444 -18.38 -12.11 -17.76
C LYS A 444 -16.86 -12.10 -17.77
N VAL A 445 -16.28 -13.02 -18.53
CA VAL A 445 -14.85 -13.04 -18.88
C VAL A 445 -14.68 -12.53 -20.32
N ILE A 446 -13.57 -11.86 -20.59
CA ILE A 446 -13.18 -11.35 -21.92
C ILE A 446 -12.28 -12.38 -22.60
N GLY A 447 -11.29 -12.94 -21.89
CA GLY A 447 -10.31 -13.88 -22.41
C GLY A 447 -9.15 -13.19 -23.12
N GLN A 448 -7.93 -13.68 -22.87
CA GLN A 448 -6.71 -13.18 -23.52
C GLN A 448 -6.75 -13.27 -25.05
N ALA A 449 -7.36 -14.33 -25.61
CA ALA A 449 -7.52 -14.49 -27.06
C ALA A 449 -8.37 -13.37 -27.71
N THR A 450 -9.20 -12.67 -26.94
CA THR A 450 -10.00 -11.53 -27.39
C THR A 450 -9.23 -10.21 -27.30
N CYS A 451 -8.13 -10.15 -26.53
CA CYS A 451 -7.33 -8.95 -26.35
C CYS A 451 -6.27 -8.70 -27.42
N ALA A 452 -5.98 -9.66 -28.30
CA ALA A 452 -4.90 -9.53 -29.27
C ALA A 452 -5.32 -9.97 -30.70
N PRO A 453 -5.14 -9.10 -31.73
CA PRO A 453 -4.65 -7.72 -31.68
C PRO A 453 -5.77 -6.69 -31.49
N LEU A 454 -5.72 -5.90 -30.41
CA LEU A 454 -6.56 -4.70 -30.22
C LEU A 454 -5.73 -3.42 -30.21
N PRO A 455 -6.28 -2.27 -30.67
CA PRO A 455 -5.60 -0.99 -30.55
C PRO A 455 -5.43 -0.57 -29.08
N ASN A 456 -4.26 -0.04 -28.75
CA ASN A 456 -4.03 0.50 -27.41
C ASN A 456 -4.83 1.79 -27.19
N PRO A 457 -5.42 1.98 -25.99
CA PRO A 457 -6.00 3.25 -25.58
C PRO A 457 -5.03 4.44 -25.70
N ALA A 458 -5.57 5.64 -25.91
CA ALA A 458 -4.79 6.88 -25.98
C ALA A 458 -5.46 8.03 -25.20
N PRO A 459 -4.70 9.00 -24.65
CA PRO A 459 -5.26 10.14 -23.92
C PRO A 459 -6.29 10.91 -24.75
N GLN A 460 -7.47 11.14 -24.16
CA GLN A 460 -8.54 11.94 -24.79
C GLN A 460 -8.66 13.35 -24.20
N ASP A 461 -8.06 13.57 -23.04
CA ASP A 461 -8.02 14.84 -22.34
C ASP A 461 -6.65 15.07 -21.70
N ASN A 462 -6.46 16.26 -21.12
CA ASN A 462 -5.25 16.61 -20.38
C ASN A 462 -5.61 17.45 -19.16
N ALA A 463 -6.33 16.83 -18.23
CA ALA A 463 -6.75 17.44 -16.97
C ALA A 463 -6.57 16.41 -15.84
N LEU A 464 -6.30 16.90 -14.62
CA LEU A 464 -6.20 16.03 -13.46
C LEU A 464 -7.54 15.30 -13.22
N PRO A 465 -7.58 13.96 -13.12
CA PRO A 465 -8.81 13.25 -12.85
C PRO A 465 -9.35 13.60 -11.45
N ALA A 466 -10.65 13.86 -11.37
CA ALA A 466 -11.30 14.12 -10.08
C ALA A 466 -11.41 12.83 -9.24
N GLN A 467 -10.95 12.81 -7.99
CA GLN A 467 -11.22 11.67 -7.10
C GLN A 467 -12.70 11.64 -6.69
N GLU A 468 -13.27 10.45 -6.45
CA GLU A 468 -14.60 10.31 -5.85
C GLU A 468 -14.66 11.09 -4.53
N PRO A 469 -15.71 11.89 -4.28
CA PRO A 469 -15.79 12.70 -3.07
C PRO A 469 -16.04 11.84 -1.82
N GLY A 470 -15.56 12.32 -0.68
CA GLY A 470 -15.83 11.76 0.64
C GLY A 470 -14.62 11.12 1.31
N THR A 471 -14.86 10.60 2.51
CA THR A 471 -13.85 9.97 3.37
C THR A 471 -14.18 8.48 3.58
N ARG A 472 -13.21 7.76 4.14
CA ARG A 472 -13.33 6.39 4.63
C ARG A 472 -12.93 6.31 6.10
N PRO A 473 -13.44 5.33 6.87
CA PRO A 473 -12.83 4.95 8.13
C PRO A 473 -11.34 4.59 7.91
N ALA A 474 -10.45 5.07 8.78
CA ALA A 474 -9.01 4.86 8.67
C ALA A 474 -8.46 4.11 9.90
N ARG A 475 -7.56 3.16 9.67
CA ARG A 475 -6.89 2.40 10.74
C ARG A 475 -5.92 3.29 11.52
N ALA A 476 -5.74 2.97 12.79
CA ALA A 476 -4.78 3.67 13.65
C ALA A 476 -3.36 3.45 13.12
N LEU A 477 -2.54 4.51 13.11
CA LEU A 477 -1.18 4.44 12.58
C LEU A 477 -0.12 4.55 13.69
N PRO A 478 1.04 3.89 13.52
CA PRO A 478 2.10 3.74 14.54
C PRO A 478 3.13 4.88 14.50
N TYR A 479 2.71 6.10 14.15
CA TYR A 479 3.60 7.22 13.86
C TYR A 479 3.21 8.46 14.66
N GLN A 480 4.13 9.41 14.79
CA GLN A 480 3.79 10.80 15.12
C GLN A 480 4.87 11.71 14.54
N VAL A 481 4.83 11.85 13.22
CA VAL A 481 5.89 12.48 12.42
C VAL A 481 5.81 14.01 12.44
N ASN A 482 6.95 14.67 12.55
CA ASN A 482 7.09 16.12 12.41
C ASN A 482 8.40 16.48 11.71
N GLY A 483 8.51 17.74 11.26
CA GLY A 483 9.76 18.27 10.74
C GLY A 483 9.70 19.76 10.45
N ASN A 484 10.86 20.41 10.52
CA ASN A 484 11.03 21.86 10.50
C ASN A 484 12.31 22.26 9.75
N LEU A 485 12.33 23.49 9.22
CA LEU A 485 13.57 24.21 8.91
C LEU A 485 13.99 24.93 10.19
N ASP A 486 15.16 24.61 10.72
CA ASP A 486 15.59 25.06 12.05
C ASP A 486 16.31 26.41 11.98
N ARG A 487 17.29 26.53 11.07
CA ARG A 487 18.11 27.74 10.90
C ARG A 487 18.83 27.77 9.55
N PHE A 488 19.33 28.96 9.21
CA PHE A 488 20.38 29.14 8.21
C PHE A 488 21.72 29.42 8.89
N GLU A 489 22.81 28.93 8.30
CA GLU A 489 24.16 29.42 8.63
C GLU A 489 24.80 30.01 7.38
N PHE A 490 25.46 31.16 7.56
CA PHE A 490 26.10 31.91 6.50
C PHE A 490 27.62 31.81 6.67
N GLY A 491 28.27 31.23 5.67
CA GLY A 491 29.70 30.99 5.63
C GLY A 491 30.44 31.95 4.70
N PRO A 492 31.78 31.84 4.62
CA PRO A 492 32.58 32.59 3.65
C PRO A 492 32.18 32.26 2.20
N ALA A 493 32.57 33.12 1.27
CA ALA A 493 32.40 32.91 -0.18
C ALA A 493 30.96 32.61 -0.64
N GLY A 494 29.95 33.11 0.07
CA GLY A 494 28.54 32.93 -0.32
C GLY A 494 27.97 31.55 0.00
N GLN A 495 28.61 30.78 0.88
CA GLN A 495 28.06 29.54 1.40
C GLN A 495 26.86 29.84 2.30
N ILE A 496 25.76 29.11 2.07
CA ILE A 496 24.56 29.15 2.92
C ILE A 496 24.11 27.71 3.14
N THR A 497 23.97 27.31 4.40
CA THR A 497 23.43 25.99 4.80
C THR A 497 22.08 26.16 5.45
N ALA A 498 21.11 25.34 5.04
CA ALA A 498 19.78 25.26 5.61
C ALA A 498 19.66 23.98 6.43
N TRP A 499 19.41 24.09 7.73
CA TRP A 499 19.30 22.96 8.65
C TRP A 499 17.85 22.52 8.82
N PHE A 500 17.62 21.21 8.81
CA PHE A 500 16.31 20.59 8.96
C PHE A 500 16.33 19.58 10.09
N SER A 501 15.18 19.45 10.76
CA SER A 501 14.92 18.41 11.75
C SER A 501 13.72 17.55 11.34
N MET A 502 13.80 16.25 11.61
CA MET A 502 12.72 15.28 11.44
C MET A 502 12.55 14.51 12.74
N THR A 503 11.31 14.38 13.21
CA THR A 503 11.02 13.64 14.45
C THR A 503 9.90 12.64 14.24
N ASN A 504 9.94 11.56 15.01
CA ASN A 504 8.85 10.58 15.10
C ASN A 504 8.61 10.31 16.59
N GLN A 505 7.81 11.14 17.24
CA GLN A 505 7.81 11.26 18.70
C GLN A 505 6.40 11.29 19.27
N GLY A 506 6.19 10.62 20.40
CA GLY A 506 4.91 10.52 21.08
C GLY A 506 4.62 9.08 21.47
N ALA A 507 3.57 8.86 22.26
CA ALA A 507 3.18 7.52 22.67
C ALA A 507 2.77 6.63 21.48
N GLN A 508 2.32 7.25 20.39
CA GLN A 508 1.81 6.66 19.17
C GLN A 508 2.93 6.21 18.23
N ALA A 509 4.11 6.84 18.31
CA ALA A 509 5.28 6.42 17.55
C ALA A 509 5.75 5.06 18.06
N LYS A 510 5.45 4.00 17.31
CA LYS A 510 5.80 2.60 17.60
C LYS A 510 6.57 1.92 16.47
N ARG A 511 6.61 2.53 15.28
CA ARG A 511 7.41 2.07 14.14
C ARG A 511 8.27 3.19 13.59
N ALA A 512 9.40 2.83 12.98
CA ALA A 512 10.28 3.81 12.38
C ALA A 512 9.57 4.47 11.20
N ALA A 513 9.78 5.77 11.02
CA ALA A 513 9.21 6.53 9.93
C ALA A 513 10.28 6.84 8.89
N HIS A 514 9.98 6.55 7.63
CA HIS A 514 10.79 7.02 6.51
C HIS A 514 10.45 8.49 6.20
N PHE A 515 11.48 9.30 5.95
CA PHE A 515 11.35 10.64 5.42
C PHE A 515 12.18 10.79 4.16
N SER A 516 11.66 11.54 3.18
CA SER A 516 12.44 12.01 2.03
C SER A 516 12.42 13.52 1.93
N ILE A 517 13.57 14.12 1.61
CA ILE A 517 13.69 15.57 1.41
C ILE A 517 14.08 15.86 -0.04
N HIS A 518 13.22 16.60 -0.72
CA HIS A 518 13.26 16.86 -2.15
C HIS A 518 13.64 18.32 -2.40
N PRO A 519 14.85 18.58 -2.92
CA PRO A 519 15.20 19.90 -3.42
C PRO A 519 14.59 20.05 -4.81
N HIS A 520 13.61 20.93 -4.97
CA HIS A 520 12.89 21.09 -6.23
C HIS A 520 13.70 21.91 -7.25
N GLN A 521 13.33 23.16 -7.48
CA GLN A 521 13.82 23.95 -8.62
C GLN A 521 15.25 24.47 -8.51
N HIS A 522 15.87 24.38 -7.33
CA HIS A 522 17.09 25.14 -7.02
C HIS A 522 18.32 24.28 -6.72
N ARG A 523 18.20 22.96 -6.93
CA ARG A 523 19.32 22.03 -6.83
C ARG A 523 18.94 20.70 -7.51
N ASP A 524 19.74 20.30 -8.50
CA ASP A 524 19.57 19.01 -9.20
C ASP A 524 20.29 17.89 -8.44
N THR A 525 19.65 17.36 -7.39
CA THR A 525 20.16 16.19 -6.65
C THR A 525 19.04 15.21 -6.33
N THR A 526 19.39 13.92 -6.22
CA THR A 526 18.54 12.88 -5.62
C THR A 526 17.99 13.36 -4.27
N PRO A 527 16.71 13.09 -3.93
CA PRO A 527 16.18 13.35 -2.60
C PRO A 527 16.98 12.63 -1.53
N TRP A 528 17.14 13.28 -0.38
CA TRP A 528 17.76 12.66 0.78
C TRP A 528 16.77 11.76 1.49
N GLN A 529 17.26 10.63 1.97
CA GLN A 529 16.44 9.55 2.53
C GLN A 529 16.84 9.33 3.98
N TYR A 530 15.86 9.28 4.87
CA TYR A 530 16.07 9.17 6.31
C TYR A 530 15.15 8.13 6.91
N THR A 531 15.63 7.48 7.96
CA THR A 531 14.82 6.62 8.82
C THR A 531 14.90 7.15 10.23
N VAL A 532 13.75 7.49 10.81
CA VAL A 532 13.66 8.04 12.17
C VAL A 532 12.94 7.03 13.05
N ASP A 533 13.69 6.44 13.98
CA ASP A 533 13.17 5.46 14.94
C ASP A 533 12.05 6.06 15.84
N PRO A 534 11.19 5.22 16.44
CA PRO A 534 10.22 5.66 17.44
C PRO A 534 10.87 6.44 18.59
N GLY A 535 10.35 7.62 18.89
CA GLY A 535 10.92 8.55 19.88
C GLY A 535 12.16 9.31 19.37
N GLY A 536 12.60 9.05 18.14
CA GLY A 536 13.84 9.57 17.57
C GLY A 536 13.71 10.96 16.95
N THR A 537 14.89 11.53 16.69
CA THR A 537 15.09 12.76 15.93
C THR A 537 16.27 12.54 14.98
N ALA A 538 16.13 12.98 13.74
CA ALA A 538 17.23 13.16 12.80
C ALA A 538 17.35 14.64 12.45
N GLY A 539 18.57 15.08 12.15
CA GLY A 539 18.82 16.43 11.63
C GLY A 539 19.94 16.39 10.61
N ASP A 540 19.81 17.21 9.57
CA ASP A 540 20.80 17.34 8.52
C ASP A 540 20.76 18.76 7.93
N TYR A 541 21.75 19.11 7.12
CA TYR A 541 21.85 20.40 6.44
C TYR A 541 22.00 20.26 4.94
N PHE A 542 21.50 21.27 4.23
CA PHE A 542 21.61 21.35 2.78
C PHE A 542 22.22 22.67 2.36
N HIS A 543 23.19 22.62 1.45
CA HIS A 543 23.72 23.83 0.84
C HIS A 543 22.70 24.43 -0.13
N ILE A 544 22.42 25.72 0.05
CA ILE A 544 21.52 26.52 -0.81
C ILE A 544 22.21 27.78 -1.36
N GLY A 545 23.46 28.03 -0.97
CA GLY A 545 24.24 29.20 -1.37
C GLY A 545 24.79 29.13 -2.80
N LEU A 546 25.91 29.81 -3.04
CA LEU A 546 26.58 29.83 -4.33
C LEU A 546 26.92 28.40 -4.81
N GLY A 547 26.68 28.11 -6.10
CA GLY A 547 26.83 26.76 -6.68
C GLY A 547 25.58 25.88 -6.57
N TYR A 548 24.56 26.34 -5.84
CA TYR A 548 23.25 25.71 -5.74
C TYR A 548 22.18 26.75 -6.15
N GLY A 549 21.22 27.05 -5.27
CA GLY A 549 20.17 28.04 -5.52
C GLY A 549 20.61 29.50 -5.43
N SER A 550 21.87 29.79 -5.07
CA SER A 550 22.37 31.15 -4.81
C SER A 550 21.50 31.91 -3.80
N GLY A 551 21.06 31.22 -2.76
CA GLY A 551 20.13 31.70 -1.73
C GLY A 551 18.69 31.21 -1.91
N LYS A 552 18.25 30.92 -3.13
CA LYS A 552 16.88 30.44 -3.40
C LYS A 552 16.71 28.98 -3.00
N TYR A 553 15.56 28.65 -2.41
CA TYR A 553 15.23 27.28 -2.03
C TYR A 553 13.72 27.01 -2.18
N ASP A 554 13.42 25.79 -2.61
CA ASP A 554 12.09 25.18 -2.62
C ASP A 554 12.31 23.72 -2.25
N ILE A 555 12.06 23.39 -0.99
CA ILE A 555 12.39 22.09 -0.40
C ILE A 555 11.13 21.50 0.18
N SER A 556 10.81 20.26 -0.19
CA SER A 556 9.73 19.50 0.43
C SER A 556 10.27 18.33 1.25
N MET A 557 9.63 18.07 2.38
CA MET A 557 9.89 16.92 3.23
C MET A 557 8.62 16.07 3.26
N HIS A 558 8.72 14.83 2.80
CA HIS A 558 7.64 13.86 2.76
C HIS A 558 7.83 12.79 3.83
N GLY A 559 6.73 12.23 4.32
CA GLY A 559 6.70 11.13 5.27
C GLY A 559 5.41 10.31 5.14
N PRO A 560 5.17 9.33 6.03
CA PRO A 560 3.97 8.49 5.98
C PRO A 560 2.68 9.29 6.18
N ASN A 561 1.54 8.70 5.79
CA ASN A 561 0.19 9.24 6.01
C ASN A 561 -0.02 10.71 5.57
N ARG A 562 0.33 11.02 4.30
CA ARG A 562 0.20 12.37 3.71
C ARG A 562 0.97 13.47 4.47
N PHE A 563 1.99 13.10 5.23
CA PHE A 563 2.87 14.08 5.85
C PHE A 563 3.67 14.82 4.78
N LEU A 564 3.51 16.14 4.73
CA LEU A 564 4.32 17.02 3.90
C LEU A 564 4.64 18.33 4.64
N ARG A 565 5.89 18.76 4.51
CA ARG A 565 6.35 20.11 4.81
C ARG A 565 6.94 20.70 3.55
N ARG A 566 6.63 21.96 3.22
CA ARG A 566 7.28 22.66 2.10
C ARG A 566 7.79 24.02 2.54
N PHE A 567 9.04 24.30 2.20
CA PHE A 567 9.77 25.50 2.58
C PHE A 567 10.22 26.21 1.31
N ILE A 568 9.66 27.39 1.05
CA ILE A 568 10.02 28.23 -0.10
C ILE A 568 10.59 29.56 0.41
N GLY A 569 11.66 30.02 -0.20
CA GLY A 569 12.17 31.36 0.06
C GLY A 569 13.50 31.65 -0.62
N ASP A 570 14.06 32.80 -0.26
CA ASP A 570 15.35 33.28 -0.75
C ASP A 570 16.16 33.82 0.42
N ALA A 571 17.23 33.13 0.77
CA ALA A 571 18.11 33.48 1.89
C ALA A 571 18.91 34.78 1.65
N SER A 572 18.79 35.43 0.48
CA SER A 572 19.28 36.78 0.21
C SER A 572 18.26 37.88 0.53
N LYS A 573 17.01 37.52 0.83
CA LYS A 573 15.90 38.45 1.11
C LYS A 573 15.55 38.55 2.60
N PRO A 574 14.72 39.52 3.01
CA PRO A 574 14.31 39.67 4.42
C PRO A 574 13.67 38.43 5.05
N GLY A 575 13.08 37.54 4.25
CA GLY A 575 12.52 36.27 4.72
C GLY A 575 13.52 35.34 5.42
N LYS A 576 14.84 35.57 5.25
CA LYS A 576 15.90 34.81 5.94
C LYS A 576 15.90 34.99 7.47
N ASP A 577 15.36 36.09 7.98
CA ASP A 577 15.38 36.45 9.41
C ASP A 577 14.11 35.97 10.15
N ILE A 578 13.19 35.31 9.44
CA ILE A 578 11.96 34.75 10.00
C ILE A 578 11.88 33.25 9.80
N GLU A 579 11.22 32.56 10.73
CA GLU A 579 10.92 31.13 10.57
C GLU A 579 9.66 30.73 11.35
N VAL A 580 9.02 29.65 10.92
CA VAL A 580 7.95 29.00 11.68
C VAL A 580 8.37 27.57 12.00
N ALA A 581 8.26 27.19 13.27
CA ALA A 581 8.42 25.79 13.69
C ALA A 581 7.07 25.22 14.12
N ALA A 582 6.75 24.02 13.63
CA ALA A 582 5.61 23.23 14.07
C ALA A 582 5.97 22.30 15.23
N ARG A 583 5.04 22.10 16.16
CA ARG A 583 5.09 21.03 17.18
C ARG A 583 3.68 20.56 17.52
N PHE A 584 3.58 19.40 18.17
CA PHE A 584 2.32 18.88 18.69
C PHE A 584 2.31 18.96 20.22
N ALA A 585 1.20 19.41 20.78
CA ALA A 585 0.97 19.38 22.22
C ALA A 585 -0.52 19.44 22.52
N VAL A 586 -0.85 19.24 23.79
CA VAL A 586 -2.22 19.38 24.30
C VAL A 586 -2.57 20.86 24.43
N GLU A 587 -3.73 21.24 23.89
CA GLU A 587 -4.33 22.56 24.06
C GLU A 587 -4.65 22.83 25.54
N PRO A 588 -4.25 24.01 26.09
CA PRO A 588 -4.58 24.42 27.44
C PRO A 588 -6.09 24.37 27.71
N GLY A 589 -6.48 23.71 28.80
CA GLY A 589 -7.87 23.69 29.28
C GLY A 589 -8.81 22.73 28.56
N THR A 590 -8.43 22.12 27.43
CA THR A 590 -9.31 21.17 26.70
C THR A 590 -8.84 19.72 26.75
N GLY A 591 -7.55 19.47 27.00
CA GLY A 591 -6.98 18.11 27.00
C GLY A 591 -6.81 17.52 25.60
N LYS A 592 -7.11 18.26 24.54
CA LYS A 592 -7.08 17.77 23.16
C LYS A 592 -5.75 18.09 22.47
N PRO A 593 -5.20 17.18 21.64
CA PRO A 593 -4.00 17.48 20.88
C PRO A 593 -4.25 18.57 19.83
N ALA A 594 -3.24 19.41 19.58
CA ALA A 594 -3.25 20.49 18.61
C ALA A 594 -1.88 20.61 17.92
N VAL A 595 -1.89 21.19 16.71
CA VAL A 595 -0.66 21.65 16.05
C VAL A 595 -0.39 23.09 16.48
N TYR A 596 0.84 23.35 16.91
CA TYR A 596 1.33 24.67 17.30
C TYR A 596 2.25 25.20 16.22
N PHE A 597 2.12 26.48 15.90
CA PHE A 597 3.06 27.20 15.04
C PHE A 597 3.74 28.30 15.83
N LYS A 598 5.05 28.15 16.04
CA LYS A 598 5.89 29.18 16.65
C LYS A 598 6.48 30.03 15.54
N MET A 599 5.94 31.24 15.39
CA MET A 599 6.40 32.27 14.45
C MET A 599 7.51 33.10 15.09
N LYS A 600 8.74 32.96 14.57
CA LYS A 600 9.93 33.67 15.05
C LYS A 600 10.28 34.81 14.09
N ASN A 601 10.48 36.00 14.64
CA ASN A 601 11.01 37.17 13.93
C ASN A 601 12.34 37.58 14.54
N SER A 602 13.44 37.34 13.83
CA SER A 602 14.80 37.73 14.23
C SER A 602 15.27 39.01 13.54
N SER A 603 14.37 39.69 12.81
CA SER A 603 14.70 40.95 12.12
C SER A 603 14.60 42.15 13.08
N GLY A 604 15.10 43.30 12.62
CA GLY A 604 15.04 44.57 13.34
C GLY A 604 13.69 45.30 13.30
N SER A 605 12.71 44.78 12.56
CA SER A 605 11.38 45.39 12.39
C SER A 605 10.26 44.40 12.72
N PRO A 606 9.07 44.85 13.12
CA PRO A 606 7.91 43.97 13.23
C PRO A 606 7.59 43.29 11.88
N VAL A 607 7.16 42.02 11.94
CA VAL A 607 6.71 41.23 10.78
C VAL A 607 5.32 40.69 11.05
N THR A 608 4.43 40.74 10.07
CA THR A 608 3.10 40.11 10.17
C THR A 608 3.09 38.77 9.45
N PHE A 609 2.86 37.70 10.21
CA PHE A 609 2.61 36.38 9.67
C PHE A 609 1.12 36.21 9.36
N THR A 610 0.80 35.61 8.21
CA THR A 610 -0.55 35.22 7.84
C THR A 610 -0.63 33.71 7.72
N ILE A 611 -1.47 33.07 8.54
CA ILE A 611 -1.75 31.63 8.50
C ILE A 611 -3.06 31.43 7.75
N ARG A 612 -3.05 30.59 6.72
CA ARG A 612 -4.21 30.22 5.88
C ARG A 612 -4.45 28.73 5.97
N SER A 613 -5.71 28.34 6.16
CA SER A 613 -6.14 26.96 5.94
C SER A 613 -6.22 26.69 4.44
N ASN A 614 -5.55 25.64 3.97
CA ASN A 614 -5.75 25.12 2.60
C ASN A 614 -6.88 24.09 2.56
N ALA A 615 -7.13 23.39 3.67
CA ALA A 615 -8.16 22.35 3.81
C ALA A 615 -8.54 22.12 5.28
N TYR A 616 -9.64 21.40 5.50
CA TYR A 616 -10.17 20.95 6.81
C TYR A 616 -10.70 22.03 7.75
N ARG A 617 -10.44 23.31 7.46
CA ARG A 617 -11.03 24.46 8.16
C ARG A 617 -11.50 25.52 7.18
N THR A 618 -12.58 26.20 7.54
CA THR A 618 -13.20 27.30 6.76
C THR A 618 -13.00 28.67 7.40
N ASP A 619 -12.41 28.75 8.58
CA ASP A 619 -12.07 29.99 9.27
C ASP A 619 -10.63 30.43 8.99
N GLY A 620 -10.28 31.62 9.47
CA GLY A 620 -9.08 32.35 9.07
C GLY A 620 -9.32 33.27 7.86
N PRO A 621 -8.26 33.81 7.23
CA PRO A 621 -6.86 33.72 7.66
C PRO A 621 -6.64 34.37 9.04
N TRP A 622 -5.60 33.92 9.75
CA TRP A 622 -5.18 34.52 11.01
C TRP A 622 -3.91 35.34 10.81
N THR A 623 -3.86 36.52 11.41
CA THR A 623 -2.73 37.43 11.30
C THR A 623 -2.07 37.67 12.65
N TYR A 624 -0.74 37.62 12.66
CA TYR A 624 0.08 37.74 13.85
C TYR A 624 1.23 38.71 13.58
N THR A 625 1.13 39.93 14.09
CA THR A 625 2.28 40.84 14.13
C THR A 625 3.22 40.41 15.26
N VAL A 626 4.43 40.02 14.88
CA VAL A 626 5.50 39.59 15.79
C VAL A 626 6.53 40.71 15.87
N PRO A 627 6.79 41.30 17.05
CA PRO A 627 7.79 42.34 17.22
C PRO A 627 9.19 41.92 16.75
N ALA A 628 10.05 42.90 16.50
CA ALA A 628 11.46 42.67 16.22
C ALA A 628 12.11 41.81 17.33
N ASN A 629 12.98 40.88 16.94
CA ASN A 629 13.70 39.97 17.85
C ASN A 629 12.79 39.22 18.85
N SER A 630 11.60 38.81 18.41
CA SER A 630 10.61 38.14 19.26
C SER A 630 10.03 36.90 18.58
N ALA A 631 9.23 36.15 19.32
CA ALA A 631 8.44 35.05 18.78
C ALA A 631 7.03 35.10 19.35
N ARG A 632 6.07 34.68 18.55
CA ARG A 632 4.70 34.40 18.98
C ARG A 632 4.36 32.98 18.62
N GLU A 633 3.58 32.32 19.46
CA GLU A 633 3.09 30.98 19.20
C GLU A 633 1.56 30.99 19.30
N ASP A 634 0.92 30.24 18.42
CA ASP A 634 -0.50 29.95 18.51
C ASP A 634 -0.75 28.48 18.15
N TYR A 635 -1.91 27.96 18.51
CA TYR A 635 -2.30 26.57 18.29
C TYR A 635 -3.60 26.46 17.50
N PHE A 636 -3.68 25.38 16.74
CA PHE A 636 -4.79 25.09 15.87
C PHE A 636 -5.33 23.71 16.27
N ASN A 637 -6.37 23.74 17.10
CA ASN A 637 -7.07 22.57 17.63
C ASN A 637 -7.87 21.76 16.58
N ALA A 638 -7.64 22.02 15.30
CA ALA A 638 -8.29 21.38 14.15
C ALA A 638 -8.19 19.84 14.18
N VAL A 639 -7.24 19.32 14.94
CA VAL A 639 -7.04 17.89 15.21
C VAL A 639 -8.23 17.25 15.93
N ALA A 640 -8.98 18.00 16.74
CA ALA A 640 -10.20 17.49 17.37
C ALA A 640 -11.43 17.55 16.45
N TYR A 641 -11.54 18.60 15.64
CA TYR A 641 -12.72 18.89 14.82
C TYR A 641 -12.68 18.23 13.43
N SER A 642 -11.47 18.02 12.91
CA SER A 642 -11.21 17.41 11.60
C SER A 642 -10.50 16.05 11.75
N LYS A 643 -10.75 15.37 12.88
CA LYS A 643 -10.28 13.99 13.14
C LYS A 643 -8.77 13.83 12.86
N GLY A 644 -7.97 14.74 13.38
CA GLY A 644 -6.51 14.71 13.28
C GLY A 644 -5.90 15.50 12.13
N TRP A 645 -6.66 15.80 11.07
CA TRP A 645 -6.14 16.39 9.84
C TRP A 645 -5.90 17.90 9.90
N TYR A 646 -4.82 18.35 9.24
CA TYR A 646 -4.48 19.77 9.05
C TYR A 646 -3.78 20.01 7.71
N ASP A 647 -3.98 21.18 7.10
CA ASP A 647 -3.23 21.68 5.95
C ASP A 647 -3.20 23.21 5.98
N PHE A 648 -2.05 23.79 6.33
CA PHE A 648 -1.88 25.24 6.49
C PHE A 648 -0.75 25.76 5.62
N THR A 649 -0.93 26.96 5.07
CA THR A 649 0.13 27.77 4.46
C THR A 649 0.36 29.02 5.31
N ILE A 650 1.61 29.31 5.61
CA ILE A 650 2.04 30.47 6.40
C ILE A 650 2.92 31.37 5.54
N LEU A 651 2.60 32.66 5.55
CA LEU A 651 3.26 33.71 4.78
C LEU A 651 3.79 34.81 5.72
N GLY A 652 4.87 35.49 5.35
CA GLY A 652 5.38 36.68 6.05
C GLY A 652 5.30 37.91 5.14
N ASP A 653 4.82 39.04 5.65
CA ASP A 653 4.65 40.28 4.87
C ASP A 653 5.98 40.94 4.45
N CYS A 654 7.10 40.57 5.07
CA CYS A 654 8.42 41.10 4.75
C CYS A 654 9.03 40.53 3.46
N ASP A 655 8.50 39.42 2.93
CA ASP A 655 9.02 38.78 1.71
C ASP A 655 7.93 37.98 0.99
N GLY A 656 7.47 38.49 -0.16
CA GLY A 656 6.44 37.85 -0.98
C GLY A 656 6.85 36.51 -1.63
N THR A 657 8.12 36.11 -1.52
CA THR A 657 8.60 34.79 -1.97
C THR A 657 8.71 33.75 -0.86
N TRP A 658 8.54 34.16 0.41
CA TRP A 658 8.65 33.27 1.56
C TRP A 658 7.32 32.56 1.85
N SER A 659 7.35 31.24 1.97
CA SER A 659 6.19 30.48 2.46
C SER A 659 6.58 29.18 3.17
N ARG A 660 5.70 28.74 4.08
CA ARG A 660 5.80 27.45 4.78
C ARG A 660 4.47 26.73 4.69
N ARG A 661 4.46 25.51 4.14
CA ARG A 661 3.26 24.65 4.13
C ARG A 661 3.44 23.49 5.10
N TYR A 662 2.41 23.24 5.90
CA TYR A 662 2.33 22.19 6.91
C TYR A 662 1.07 21.37 6.69
N THR A 663 1.21 20.13 6.23
CA THR A 663 0.08 19.19 6.05
C THR A 663 0.37 17.84 6.70
N GLY A 664 -0.67 17.20 7.22
CA GLY A 664 -0.56 15.88 7.83
C GLY A 664 -1.71 15.58 8.78
N HIS A 665 -1.50 14.56 9.62
CA HIS A 665 -2.44 14.09 10.63
C HIS A 665 -1.73 13.96 11.98
N ILE A 666 -2.40 14.31 13.08
CA ILE A 666 -1.92 13.98 14.42
C ILE A 666 -2.52 12.64 14.84
N GLU A 667 -1.65 11.66 15.06
CA GLU A 667 -2.07 10.33 15.47
C GLU A 667 -2.50 10.34 16.94
N THR A 668 -3.62 9.69 17.22
CA THR A 668 -4.12 9.53 18.60
C THR A 668 -3.89 8.12 19.13
N GLY A 669 -3.50 7.19 18.27
CA GLY A 669 -3.46 5.75 18.56
C GLY A 669 -4.81 5.05 18.37
N ALA A 670 -5.86 5.79 18.01
CA ALA A 670 -7.18 5.26 17.68
C ALA A 670 -7.46 5.34 16.18
N ALA A 671 -8.43 4.53 15.74
CA ALA A 671 -9.01 4.64 14.41
C ALA A 671 -9.53 6.06 14.13
N SER A 672 -9.42 6.50 12.87
CA SER A 672 -9.76 7.85 12.42
C SER A 672 -10.59 7.80 11.12
N ILE A 673 -10.53 8.86 10.33
CA ILE A 673 -11.01 8.92 8.94
C ILE A 673 -9.85 9.28 8.01
N SER A 674 -9.95 8.90 6.75
CA SER A 674 -9.03 9.33 5.70
C SER A 674 -9.10 10.84 5.48
N GLY A 675 -8.00 11.49 5.09
CA GLY A 675 -8.04 12.87 4.60
C GLY A 675 -8.74 12.92 3.24
N SER A 676 -9.81 13.71 3.10
CA SER A 676 -10.52 13.98 1.83
C SER A 676 -10.19 15.33 1.29
#